data_AF-A0A2G2K5Y6-F1
#
_entry.id   AF-A0A2G2K5Y6-F1
#
_cell.length_a   1.000
_cell.length_b   1.000
_cell.length_c   1.000
_cell.angle_alpha   90.00
_cell.angle_beta   90.00
_cell.angle_gamma   90.00
#
_symmetry.space_group_name_H-M   'P 1'
#
loop_
_entity.id
_entity.type
_entity.pdbx_description
1 polymer ?
#
loop_
_entity_poly.entity_id
_entity_poly.type
_entity_poly.pdbx_seq_one_letter_code
_entity_poly.pdbx_strand_id
1 'polypeptide(L)'
;MRKFISAIYEHHSLIYKVFLFVISTLFIVYLFPKGGSFKYDFEKGKVWQTENLYAPFDFAVQKTQVQISIEEELLKEGMPYYFTLDTIIASNSSQKLLNEFELTFPDSLNPDLKNRCRLKLAKTLAEIYNVGLLAEDVSVAKEKEIVLKVKNSGVAKYYIFANLLTTEKIQESVQENFSDSIYNPYKNYFTAIFFNNIKANVSFDKAFNEEIYEEEKRKILPTVGLVKENAIIISKGEVVEGDKFQKLQSLRELYASQVWNESNYNWIVLGYVILVVLALLMLILFLKKYRISIYNNNRKFTFIFFNVIIMIFITTVILKYQPAYLYIVPLCILPLILKAFFDARLGLFTHVITVLLLGFIVPNSYEYMFLQIIAGIITILSVSELYKRVNLFISVAQITGVYIVAYFSFYIIHEGNIVELRWETFGLFILCGLAMLFAQPLIYIYEKTFGLVSDVSLLELSDTNSKLLKLLADKAPGTFHHSLNVANLAEAAANEIGANAMLARVGALYHDIGKMKEPTYFIENQSNGINPHNELGPKESARIIIDHVLNGIEIAKKHNVPDRVIDFIRTHHGTSLVYYFYSLEKNNKEGEVNIEDFQYNGPKPFSKETSILMMCDSVEAASKSIKNPDYTKMSDFVEQIIDKQKNDGQFLNADITFKEIEVIKKVLKHKLINMYHLRIEYPD
;
A
#
# COMPACT_ATOMS: atom_id res chain seq x y z
N MET A 1 -34.83 8.18 34.67
CA MET A 1 -34.25 8.82 33.47
C MET A 1 -33.07 9.75 33.75
N ARG A 2 -33.17 10.79 34.60
CA ARG A 2 -32.05 11.73 34.86
C ARG A 2 -30.73 11.09 35.31
N LYS A 3 -30.76 10.13 36.24
CA LYS A 3 -29.55 9.40 36.70
C LYS A 3 -28.91 8.52 35.61
N PHE A 4 -29.72 7.99 34.69
CA PHE A 4 -29.24 7.19 33.57
C PHE A 4 -28.57 8.09 32.51
N ILE A 5 -29.17 9.25 32.24
CA ILE A 5 -28.62 10.25 31.31
C ILE A 5 -27.33 10.87 31.88
N SER A 6 -27.23 11.12 33.19
CA SER A 6 -25.98 11.64 33.79
C SER A 6 -24.86 10.59 33.78
N ALA A 7 -25.17 9.31 34.05
CA ALA A 7 -24.19 8.23 33.96
C ALA A 7 -23.66 8.03 32.52
N ILE A 8 -24.51 8.20 31.51
CA ILE A 8 -24.09 8.19 30.10
C ILE A 8 -23.15 9.36 29.79
N TYR A 9 -23.45 10.55 30.33
CA TYR A 9 -22.61 11.73 30.14
C TYR A 9 -21.24 11.60 30.84
N GLU A 10 -21.20 11.05 32.05
CA GLU A 10 -19.93 10.85 32.79
C GLU A 10 -19.06 9.75 32.19
N HIS A 11 -19.65 8.70 31.59
CA HIS A 11 -18.92 7.57 31.01
C HIS A 11 -18.90 7.57 29.48
N HIS A 12 -19.23 8.69 28.83
CA HIS A 12 -19.38 8.76 27.37
C HIS A 12 -18.15 8.27 26.61
N SER A 13 -16.93 8.56 27.10
CA SER A 13 -15.68 8.09 26.49
C SER A 13 -15.50 6.58 26.60
N LEU A 14 -15.84 6.00 27.76
CA LEU A 14 -15.76 4.56 27.97
C LEU A 14 -16.81 3.82 27.14
N ILE A 15 -18.05 4.33 27.11
CA ILE A 15 -19.15 3.78 26.29
C ILE A 15 -18.76 3.80 24.82
N TYR A 16 -18.19 4.91 24.33
CA TYR A 16 -17.71 5.01 22.94
C TYR A 16 -16.63 3.96 22.63
N LYS A 17 -15.66 3.74 23.52
CA LYS A 17 -14.59 2.73 23.33
C LYS A 17 -15.14 1.31 23.32
N VAL A 18 -16.07 1.00 24.22
CA VAL A 18 -16.75 -0.31 24.26
C VAL A 18 -17.56 -0.52 22.97
N PHE A 19 -18.29 0.49 22.52
CA PHE A 19 -19.04 0.45 21.27
C PHE A 19 -18.13 0.22 20.07
N LEU A 20 -17.04 0.99 19.95
CA LEU A 20 -16.06 0.81 18.88
C LEU A 20 -15.43 -0.58 18.92
N PHE A 21 -15.09 -1.08 20.11
CA PHE A 21 -14.57 -2.43 20.29
C PHE A 21 -15.54 -3.50 19.78
N VAL A 22 -16.81 -3.45 20.21
CA VAL A 22 -17.84 -4.40 19.80
C VAL A 22 -18.06 -4.36 18.28
N ILE A 23 -18.19 -3.17 17.69
CA ILE A 23 -18.36 -3.03 16.24
C ILE A 23 -17.14 -3.55 15.48
N SER A 24 -15.93 -3.24 15.95
CA SER A 24 -14.70 -3.71 15.32
C SER A 24 -14.62 -5.24 15.35
N THR A 25 -14.97 -5.85 16.49
CA THR A 25 -15.06 -7.31 16.61
C THR A 25 -16.07 -7.90 15.63
N LEU A 26 -17.30 -7.38 15.62
CA LEU A 26 -18.36 -7.89 14.72
C LEU A 26 -17.97 -7.74 13.24
N PHE A 27 -17.36 -6.62 12.87
CA PHE A 27 -16.91 -6.37 11.51
C PHE A 27 -15.77 -7.30 11.09
N ILE A 28 -14.75 -7.49 11.94
CA ILE A 28 -13.64 -8.41 11.66
C ILE A 28 -14.14 -9.84 11.55
N VAL A 29 -14.98 -10.30 12.48
CA VAL A 29 -15.56 -11.66 12.43
C VAL A 29 -16.43 -11.86 11.19
N TYR A 30 -17.16 -10.84 10.75
CA TYR A 30 -17.94 -10.89 9.51
C TYR A 30 -17.06 -11.12 8.26
N LEU A 31 -15.83 -10.61 8.27
CA LEU A 31 -14.86 -10.78 7.18
C LEU A 31 -14.18 -12.17 7.18
N PHE A 32 -14.22 -12.90 8.29
CA PHE A 32 -13.55 -14.19 8.39
C PHE A 32 -14.23 -15.26 7.52
N PRO A 33 -13.46 -16.24 7.02
CA PRO A 33 -14.02 -17.30 6.19
C PRO A 33 -15.10 -18.07 6.95
N LYS A 34 -16.20 -18.36 6.25
CA LYS A 34 -17.39 -19.03 6.80
C LYS A 34 -17.41 -20.55 6.54
N GLY A 35 -16.45 -21.05 5.75
CA GLY A 35 -16.30 -22.47 5.40
C GLY A 35 -15.48 -23.24 6.43
N GLY A 36 -15.55 -24.57 6.39
CA GLY A 36 -14.72 -25.41 7.26
C GLY A 36 -13.25 -25.35 6.87
N SER A 37 -12.37 -25.21 7.87
CA SER A 37 -10.94 -25.45 7.67
C SER A 37 -10.67 -26.95 7.69
N PHE A 38 -9.88 -27.44 6.74
CA PHE A 38 -9.33 -28.79 6.83
C PHE A 38 -8.52 -28.95 8.13
N LYS A 39 -8.77 -30.01 8.89
CA LYS A 39 -8.30 -30.18 10.27
C LYS A 39 -6.76 -30.22 10.40
N TYR A 40 -6.08 -30.62 9.34
CA TYR A 40 -4.64 -30.89 9.34
C TYR A 40 -3.92 -29.88 8.46
N ASP A 41 -2.87 -29.26 9.00
CA ASP A 41 -1.92 -28.51 8.19
C ASP A 41 -0.87 -29.49 7.63
N PHE A 42 -0.59 -29.38 6.34
CA PHE A 42 0.37 -30.26 5.66
C PHE A 42 1.10 -29.50 4.58
N GLU A 43 2.38 -29.81 4.44
CA GLU A 43 3.25 -29.24 3.42
C GLU A 43 3.83 -30.37 2.57
N LYS A 44 3.99 -30.09 1.27
CA LYS A 44 4.66 -31.00 0.33
C LYS A 44 6.08 -31.30 0.84
N GLY A 45 6.52 -32.56 0.74
CA GLY A 45 7.84 -33.01 1.15
C GLY A 45 8.03 -33.23 2.67
N LYS A 46 7.07 -32.82 3.52
CA LYS A 46 7.12 -33.11 4.97
C LYS A 46 6.50 -34.47 5.29
N VAL A 47 6.96 -35.06 6.40
CA VAL A 47 6.42 -36.32 6.94
C VAL A 47 5.09 -36.05 7.64
N TRP A 48 4.07 -36.86 7.36
CA TRP A 48 2.77 -36.83 8.02
C TRP A 48 2.90 -37.22 9.49
N GLN A 49 2.79 -36.22 10.37
CA GLN A 49 3.02 -36.38 11.82
C GLN A 49 1.80 -36.91 12.58
N THR A 50 0.62 -36.86 11.97
CA THR A 50 -0.65 -37.24 12.62
C THR A 50 -1.02 -38.69 12.35
N GLU A 51 -2.08 -39.19 12.98
CA GLU A 51 -2.58 -40.56 12.74
C GLU A 51 -2.99 -40.76 11.28
N ASN A 52 -3.14 -42.03 10.88
CA ASN A 52 -3.55 -42.38 9.52
C ASN A 52 -4.83 -41.64 9.13
N LEU A 53 -4.77 -40.94 8.00
CA LEU A 53 -5.93 -40.22 7.47
C LEU A 53 -6.66 -41.12 6.48
N TYR A 54 -7.93 -41.40 6.80
CA TYR A 54 -8.85 -42.10 5.93
C TYR A 54 -9.80 -41.09 5.26
N ALA A 55 -10.24 -41.41 4.04
CA ALA A 55 -11.22 -40.62 3.33
C ALA A 55 -12.57 -40.63 4.06
N PRO A 56 -13.12 -39.48 4.45
CA PRO A 56 -14.37 -39.41 5.22
C PRO A 56 -15.63 -39.68 4.39
N PHE A 57 -15.53 -39.60 3.06
CA PHE A 57 -16.58 -39.85 2.06
C PHE A 57 -15.91 -39.98 0.68
N ASP A 58 -16.68 -40.36 -0.34
CA ASP A 58 -16.21 -40.42 -1.73
C ASP A 58 -15.88 -39.02 -2.28
N PHE A 59 -14.66 -38.82 -2.81
CA PHE A 59 -14.28 -37.55 -3.44
C PHE A 59 -13.39 -37.74 -4.67
N ALA A 60 -13.51 -36.82 -5.63
CA ALA A 60 -12.68 -36.82 -6.83
C ALA A 60 -11.35 -36.09 -6.59
N VAL A 61 -10.26 -36.65 -7.12
CA VAL A 61 -8.92 -36.04 -7.08
C VAL A 61 -8.80 -35.07 -8.25
N GLN A 62 -8.61 -33.79 -7.95
CA GLN A 62 -8.46 -32.72 -8.94
C GLN A 62 -7.11 -32.86 -9.64
N LYS A 63 -7.06 -32.70 -10.96
CA LYS A 63 -5.80 -32.64 -11.74
C LYS A 63 -5.00 -31.40 -11.35
N THR A 64 -3.68 -31.54 -11.33
CA THR A 64 -2.80 -30.36 -11.19
C THR A 64 -2.79 -29.55 -12.49
N GLN A 65 -2.46 -28.26 -12.40
CA GLN A 65 -2.35 -27.43 -13.60
C GLN A 65 -1.32 -27.99 -14.59
N VAL A 66 -0.24 -28.60 -14.09
CA VAL A 66 0.79 -29.25 -14.93
C VAL A 66 0.19 -30.43 -15.70
N GLN A 67 -0.61 -31.28 -15.06
CA GLN A 67 -1.28 -32.41 -15.72
C GLN A 67 -2.24 -31.92 -16.82
N ILE A 68 -3.01 -30.87 -16.54
CA ILE A 68 -3.91 -30.25 -17.54
C ILE A 68 -3.11 -29.69 -18.71
N SER A 69 -2.02 -28.96 -18.45
CA SER A 69 -1.17 -28.39 -19.51
C SER A 69 -0.54 -29.46 -20.40
N ILE A 70 -0.08 -30.58 -19.81
CA ILE A 70 0.45 -31.71 -20.59
C ILE A 70 -0.64 -32.34 -21.46
N GLU A 71 -1.85 -32.53 -20.93
CA GLU A 71 -2.97 -33.05 -21.73
C GLU A 71 -3.39 -32.08 -22.84
N GLU A 72 -3.37 -30.77 -22.59
CA GLU A 72 -3.59 -29.75 -23.62
C GLU A 72 -2.52 -29.79 -24.72
N GLU A 73 -1.25 -30.02 -24.37
CA GLU A 73 -0.15 -30.12 -25.32
C GLU A 73 -0.26 -31.40 -26.17
N LEU A 74 -0.50 -32.55 -25.54
CA LEU A 74 -0.75 -33.82 -26.23
C LEU A 74 -1.97 -33.74 -27.16
N LEU A 75 -3.01 -33.01 -26.76
CA LEU A 75 -4.18 -32.76 -27.60
C LEU A 75 -3.80 -31.96 -28.86
N LYS A 76 -3.01 -30.89 -28.72
CA LYS A 76 -2.54 -30.10 -29.88
C LYS A 76 -1.70 -30.94 -30.84
N GLU A 77 -0.84 -31.80 -30.31
CA GLU A 77 0.00 -32.67 -31.13
C GLU A 77 -0.83 -33.72 -31.88
N GLY A 78 -1.81 -34.34 -31.21
CA GLY A 78 -2.64 -35.41 -31.75
C GLY A 78 -3.74 -34.98 -32.72
N MET A 79 -4.16 -33.71 -32.72
CA MET A 79 -5.21 -33.24 -33.64
C MET A 79 -4.71 -33.04 -35.07
N PRO A 80 -5.50 -33.44 -36.10
CA PRO A 80 -5.21 -33.12 -37.48
C PRO A 80 -5.43 -31.64 -37.76
N TYR A 81 -4.68 -31.09 -38.72
CA TYR A 81 -4.88 -29.70 -39.16
C TYR A 81 -5.92 -29.62 -40.27
N TYR A 82 -6.82 -28.63 -40.18
CA TYR A 82 -7.87 -28.40 -41.16
C TYR A 82 -7.48 -27.30 -42.15
N PHE A 83 -7.64 -27.59 -43.43
CA PHE A 83 -7.43 -26.66 -44.54
C PHE A 83 -8.70 -26.56 -45.39
N THR A 84 -8.88 -25.43 -46.06
CA THR A 84 -9.99 -25.23 -46.99
C THR A 84 -9.51 -25.36 -48.42
N LEU A 85 -10.23 -26.17 -49.21
CA LEU A 85 -10.04 -26.34 -50.66
C LEU A 85 -11.09 -25.52 -51.42
N ASP A 86 -10.67 -24.50 -52.15
CA ASP A 86 -11.53 -23.65 -52.97
C ASP A 86 -11.55 -24.11 -54.44
N THR A 87 -12.64 -24.76 -54.83
CA THR A 87 -12.83 -25.28 -56.20
C THR A 87 -13.08 -24.18 -57.24
N ILE A 88 -13.53 -22.99 -56.82
CA ILE A 88 -13.79 -21.86 -57.71
C ILE A 88 -12.47 -21.30 -58.26
N ILE A 89 -11.41 -21.32 -57.44
CA ILE A 89 -10.06 -20.91 -57.88
C ILE A 89 -9.57 -21.82 -59.00
N ALA A 90 -9.76 -23.14 -58.87
CA ALA A 90 -9.38 -24.10 -59.90
C ALA A 90 -10.11 -23.84 -61.24
N SER A 91 -11.43 -23.60 -61.20
CA SER A 91 -12.22 -23.28 -62.40
C SER A 91 -11.79 -21.95 -63.05
N ASN A 92 -11.57 -20.91 -62.25
CA ASN A 92 -11.14 -19.60 -62.75
C ASN A 92 -9.72 -19.62 -63.35
N SER A 93 -8.78 -20.31 -62.69
CA SER A 93 -7.42 -20.49 -63.21
C SER A 93 -7.40 -21.33 -64.47
N SER A 94 -8.28 -22.35 -64.58
CA SER A 94 -8.43 -23.12 -65.83
C SER A 94 -8.92 -22.27 -67.00
N GLN A 95 -9.94 -21.44 -66.79
CA GLN A 95 -10.45 -20.56 -67.83
C GLN A 95 -9.42 -19.51 -68.27
N LYS A 96 -8.70 -18.91 -67.32
CA LYS A 96 -7.64 -17.93 -67.63
C LYS A 96 -6.47 -18.56 -68.36
N LEU A 97 -6.03 -19.74 -67.92
CA LEU A 97 -4.95 -20.48 -68.56
C LEU A 97 -5.29 -20.83 -70.01
N LEU A 98 -6.51 -21.31 -70.26
CA LEU A 98 -6.97 -21.61 -71.63
C LEU A 98 -7.06 -20.35 -72.49
N ASN A 99 -7.53 -19.23 -71.95
CA ASN A 99 -7.56 -17.96 -72.67
C ASN A 99 -6.15 -17.43 -72.99
N GLU A 100 -5.21 -17.50 -72.05
CA GLU A 100 -3.82 -17.08 -72.30
C GLU A 100 -3.13 -18.01 -73.30
N PHE A 101 -3.46 -19.31 -73.31
CA PHE A 101 -3.00 -20.24 -74.34
C PHE A 101 -3.49 -19.83 -75.74
N GLU A 102 -4.76 -19.49 -75.89
CA GLU A 102 -5.32 -19.04 -77.18
C GLU A 102 -4.70 -17.71 -77.66
N LEU A 103 -4.38 -16.79 -76.73
CA LEU A 103 -3.70 -15.53 -77.04
C LEU A 103 -2.22 -15.72 -77.40
N THR A 104 -1.53 -16.66 -76.75
CA THR A 104 -0.11 -16.94 -76.98
C THR A 104 0.11 -17.70 -78.30
N PHE A 105 -0.88 -18.49 -78.74
CA PHE A 105 -0.83 -19.26 -79.99
C PHE A 105 -2.06 -19.04 -80.89
N PRO A 106 -2.23 -17.86 -81.50
CA PRO A 106 -3.37 -17.58 -82.38
C PRO A 106 -3.34 -18.47 -83.63
N ASP A 107 -2.21 -18.47 -84.36
CA ASP A 107 -2.04 -19.13 -85.68
C ASP A 107 -0.73 -19.94 -85.83
N SER A 108 0.08 -20.06 -84.77
CA SER A 108 1.44 -20.62 -84.86
C SER A 108 1.53 -22.15 -84.74
N LEU A 109 0.40 -22.86 -84.60
CA LEU A 109 0.33 -24.31 -84.39
C LEU A 109 -0.64 -24.98 -85.36
N ASN A 110 -0.31 -26.19 -85.82
CA ASN A 110 -1.26 -27.05 -86.55
C ASN A 110 -2.52 -27.31 -85.68
N PRO A 111 -3.75 -27.26 -86.24
CA PRO A 111 -5.00 -27.47 -85.49
C PRO A 111 -5.03 -28.73 -84.61
N ASP A 112 -4.48 -29.86 -85.08
CA ASP A 112 -4.43 -31.11 -84.33
C ASP A 112 -3.42 -31.06 -83.17
N LEU A 113 -2.34 -30.30 -83.33
CA LEU A 113 -1.35 -30.10 -82.27
C LEU A 113 -1.88 -29.11 -81.23
N LYS A 114 -2.53 -28.03 -81.66
CA LYS A 114 -3.16 -27.02 -80.78
C LYS A 114 -4.19 -27.66 -79.85
N ASN A 115 -5.08 -28.51 -80.40
CA ASN A 115 -6.06 -29.24 -79.60
C ASN A 115 -5.42 -30.22 -78.60
N ARG A 116 -4.36 -30.94 -78.99
CA ARG A 116 -3.63 -31.83 -78.09
C ARG A 116 -2.94 -31.08 -76.95
N CYS A 117 -2.31 -29.95 -77.24
CA CYS A 117 -1.70 -29.08 -76.22
C CYS A 117 -2.75 -28.52 -75.26
N ARG A 118 -3.90 -28.05 -75.78
CA ARG A 118 -5.02 -27.55 -74.98
C ARG A 118 -5.56 -28.60 -74.01
N LEU A 119 -5.78 -29.83 -74.48
CA LEU A 119 -6.27 -30.93 -73.65
C LEU A 119 -5.23 -31.36 -72.59
N LYS A 120 -3.95 -31.41 -72.97
CA LYS A 120 -2.87 -31.74 -72.03
C LYS A 120 -2.71 -30.67 -70.95
N LEU A 121 -2.77 -29.38 -71.32
CA LEU A 121 -2.78 -28.24 -70.39
C LEU A 121 -3.93 -28.33 -69.38
N ALA A 122 -5.16 -28.52 -69.87
CA ALA A 122 -6.33 -28.65 -69.01
C ALA A 122 -6.23 -29.87 -68.06
N LYS A 123 -5.73 -31.00 -68.58
CA LYS A 123 -5.53 -32.22 -67.78
C LYS A 123 -4.49 -32.03 -66.69
N THR A 124 -3.31 -31.50 -67.02
CA THR A 124 -2.24 -31.26 -66.04
C THR A 124 -2.69 -30.27 -64.95
N LEU A 125 -3.43 -29.22 -65.31
CA LEU A 125 -3.97 -28.27 -64.33
C LEU A 125 -5.02 -28.92 -63.41
N ALA A 126 -5.88 -29.77 -63.96
CA ALA A 126 -6.86 -30.52 -63.17
C ALA A 126 -6.20 -31.49 -62.18
N GLU A 127 -5.11 -32.14 -62.59
CA GLU A 127 -4.30 -33.01 -61.71
C GLU A 127 -3.68 -32.23 -60.55
N ILE A 128 -3.08 -31.06 -60.83
CA ILE A 128 -2.50 -30.18 -59.81
C ILE A 128 -3.57 -29.74 -58.79
N TYR A 129 -4.74 -29.31 -59.28
CA TYR A 129 -5.81 -28.83 -58.39
C TYR A 129 -6.55 -29.94 -57.64
N ASN A 130 -6.52 -31.18 -58.12
CA ASN A 130 -7.08 -32.34 -57.42
C ASN A 130 -6.21 -32.78 -56.23
N VAL A 131 -4.89 -32.57 -56.32
CA VAL A 131 -3.95 -32.77 -55.20
C VAL A 131 -4.01 -31.58 -54.23
N GLY A 132 -4.13 -30.36 -54.77
CA GLY A 132 -4.25 -29.12 -54.01
C GLY A 132 -2.92 -28.34 -53.95
N LEU A 133 -3.00 -27.05 -54.23
CA LEU A 133 -1.88 -26.11 -54.20
C LEU A 133 -1.98 -25.20 -52.98
N LEU A 134 -0.95 -25.26 -52.13
CA LEU A 134 -0.87 -24.51 -50.88
C LEU A 134 -0.50 -23.04 -51.10
N ALA A 135 -1.19 -22.13 -50.41
CA ALA A 135 -1.01 -20.67 -50.55
C ALA A 135 0.14 -20.09 -49.72
N GLU A 136 0.55 -20.78 -48.65
CA GLU A 136 1.46 -20.27 -47.61
C GLU A 136 2.42 -21.36 -47.13
N ASP A 137 3.62 -20.97 -46.68
CA ASP A 137 4.53 -21.86 -45.95
C ASP A 137 4.04 -22.03 -44.51
N VAL A 138 3.09 -22.95 -44.32
CA VAL A 138 2.60 -23.31 -42.98
C VAL A 138 3.57 -24.31 -42.36
N SER A 139 4.04 -24.03 -41.15
CA SER A 139 4.95 -24.90 -40.39
C SER A 139 4.20 -26.11 -39.81
N VAL A 140 3.80 -27.05 -40.67
CA VAL A 140 3.23 -28.35 -40.29
C VAL A 140 4.26 -29.44 -40.55
N ALA A 141 4.36 -30.41 -39.64
CA ALA A 141 5.23 -31.57 -39.82
C ALA A 141 4.84 -32.34 -41.11
N LYS A 142 5.84 -32.71 -41.92
CA LYS A 142 5.63 -33.31 -43.25
C LYS A 142 4.75 -34.57 -43.24
N GLU A 143 4.85 -35.37 -42.19
CA GLU A 143 4.13 -36.65 -42.05
C GLU A 143 2.76 -36.50 -41.38
N LYS A 144 2.37 -35.29 -40.97
CA LYS A 144 1.11 -35.08 -40.25
C LYS A 144 -0.09 -35.23 -41.18
N GLU A 145 -1.10 -35.93 -40.68
CA GLU A 145 -2.39 -36.05 -41.35
C GLU A 145 -3.16 -34.72 -41.26
N ILE A 146 -3.72 -34.31 -42.39
CA ILE A 146 -4.47 -33.08 -42.55
C ILE A 146 -5.84 -33.39 -43.16
N VAL A 147 -6.81 -32.52 -42.90
CA VAL A 147 -8.15 -32.61 -43.44
C VAL A 147 -8.37 -31.46 -44.41
N LEU A 148 -8.61 -31.79 -45.68
CA LEU A 148 -9.01 -30.83 -46.71
C LEU A 148 -10.54 -30.75 -46.77
N LYS A 149 -11.09 -29.64 -46.30
CA LYS A 149 -12.52 -29.31 -46.38
C LYS A 149 -12.81 -28.61 -47.69
N VAL A 150 -13.63 -29.23 -48.54
CA VAL A 150 -14.07 -28.60 -49.78
C VAL A 150 -15.09 -27.51 -49.47
N LYS A 151 -14.78 -26.28 -49.89
CA LYS A 151 -15.60 -25.10 -49.65
C LYS A 151 -17.01 -25.31 -50.23
N ASN A 152 -18.03 -25.05 -49.42
CA ASN A 152 -19.46 -25.13 -49.78
C ASN A 152 -20.03 -26.52 -50.16
N SER A 153 -19.30 -27.62 -49.97
CA SER A 153 -19.84 -28.97 -50.27
C SER A 153 -19.92 -29.91 -49.08
N GLY A 154 -19.39 -29.51 -47.91
CA GLY A 154 -19.38 -30.33 -46.70
C GLY A 154 -18.50 -31.58 -46.79
N VAL A 155 -17.79 -31.79 -47.90
CA VAL A 155 -16.92 -32.94 -48.12
C VAL A 155 -15.55 -32.68 -47.48
N ALA A 156 -15.09 -33.61 -46.66
CA ALA A 156 -13.76 -33.62 -46.07
C ALA A 156 -12.96 -34.81 -46.61
N LYS A 157 -11.67 -34.60 -46.89
CA LYS A 157 -10.73 -35.65 -47.32
C LYS A 157 -9.48 -35.62 -46.47
N TYR A 158 -8.96 -36.80 -46.14
CA TYR A 158 -7.73 -36.96 -45.38
C TYR A 158 -6.52 -37.05 -46.33
N TYR A 159 -5.46 -36.31 -46.00
CA TYR A 159 -4.22 -36.26 -46.77
C TYR A 159 -3.01 -36.21 -45.83
N ILE A 160 -1.84 -36.61 -46.32
CA ILE A 160 -0.56 -36.34 -45.65
C ILE A 160 -0.07 -34.98 -46.13
N PHE A 161 0.35 -34.10 -45.21
CA PHE A 161 0.77 -32.73 -45.54
C PHE A 161 1.84 -32.67 -46.63
N ALA A 162 2.82 -33.59 -46.62
CA ALA A 162 3.88 -33.69 -47.64
C ALA A 162 3.39 -33.88 -49.08
N ASN A 163 2.17 -34.41 -49.26
CA ASN A 163 1.58 -34.69 -50.57
C ASN A 163 0.95 -33.45 -51.22
N LEU A 164 0.75 -32.35 -50.47
CA LEU A 164 0.32 -31.10 -51.06
C LEU A 164 1.41 -30.53 -51.99
N LEU A 165 0.96 -29.89 -53.06
CA LEU A 165 1.86 -29.23 -54.00
C LEU A 165 2.19 -27.83 -53.50
N THR A 166 3.48 -27.50 -53.55
CA THR A 166 4.01 -26.15 -53.36
C THR A 166 4.40 -25.57 -54.72
N THR A 167 4.57 -24.25 -54.78
CA THR A 167 4.97 -23.53 -56.00
C THR A 167 6.28 -24.08 -56.61
N GLU A 168 7.21 -24.56 -55.79
CA GLU A 168 8.47 -25.18 -56.22
C GLU A 168 8.25 -26.52 -56.93
N LYS A 169 7.45 -27.43 -56.33
CA LYS A 169 7.14 -28.75 -56.91
C LYS A 169 6.32 -28.66 -58.20
N ILE A 170 5.58 -27.57 -58.41
CA ILE A 170 4.85 -27.34 -59.67
C ILE A 170 5.81 -27.18 -60.84
N GLN A 171 6.96 -26.52 -60.64
CA GLN A 171 7.93 -26.34 -61.72
C GLN A 171 8.41 -27.69 -62.26
N GLU A 172 8.75 -28.60 -61.36
CA GLU A 172 9.19 -29.96 -61.69
C GLU A 172 8.05 -30.75 -62.35
N SER A 173 6.85 -30.73 -61.76
CA SER A 173 5.68 -31.47 -62.27
C SER A 173 5.24 -31.00 -63.66
N VAL A 174 5.26 -29.69 -63.93
CA VAL A 174 4.97 -29.14 -65.26
C VAL A 174 6.10 -29.52 -66.23
N GLN A 175 7.36 -29.41 -65.82
CA GLN A 175 8.47 -29.77 -66.70
C GLN A 175 8.45 -31.24 -67.10
N GLU A 176 8.14 -32.16 -66.19
CA GLU A 176 8.01 -33.59 -66.47
C GLU A 176 6.84 -33.87 -67.42
N ASN A 177 5.65 -33.31 -67.14
CA ASN A 177 4.44 -33.56 -67.92
C ASN A 177 4.51 -33.12 -69.39
N PHE A 178 5.42 -32.21 -69.74
CA PHE A 178 5.64 -31.70 -71.10
C PHE A 178 7.00 -32.13 -71.68
N SER A 179 7.59 -33.24 -71.19
CA SER A 179 8.88 -33.76 -71.67
C SER A 179 8.80 -34.59 -72.96
N ASP A 180 7.60 -34.96 -73.41
CA ASP A 180 7.45 -35.68 -74.68
C ASP A 180 7.95 -34.86 -75.87
N SER A 181 8.51 -35.53 -76.89
CA SER A 181 9.14 -34.90 -78.06
C SER A 181 8.22 -33.93 -78.80
N ILE A 182 6.91 -34.13 -78.71
CA ILE A 182 5.86 -33.33 -79.37
C ILE A 182 5.63 -31.98 -78.65
N TYR A 183 5.86 -31.89 -77.34
CA TYR A 183 5.61 -30.68 -76.53
C TYR A 183 6.89 -29.93 -76.16
N ASN A 184 8.04 -30.61 -76.23
CA ASN A 184 9.34 -30.07 -75.82
C ASN A 184 9.70 -28.69 -76.43
N PRO A 185 9.42 -28.40 -77.73
CA PRO A 185 9.72 -27.08 -78.31
C PRO A 185 8.94 -25.92 -77.66
N TYR A 186 7.81 -26.21 -77.00
CA TYR A 186 6.91 -25.22 -76.40
C TYR A 186 6.92 -25.27 -74.86
N LYS A 187 7.77 -26.11 -74.27
CA LYS A 187 7.86 -26.36 -72.82
C LYS A 187 8.01 -25.08 -71.99
N ASN A 188 8.82 -24.13 -72.43
CA ASN A 188 9.03 -22.84 -71.74
C ASN A 188 7.78 -21.96 -71.77
N TYR A 189 7.04 -21.96 -72.89
CA TYR A 189 5.78 -21.23 -73.01
C TYR A 189 4.69 -21.83 -72.13
N PHE A 190 4.57 -23.17 -72.08
CA PHE A 190 3.64 -23.83 -71.17
C PHE A 190 3.99 -23.53 -69.71
N THR A 191 5.28 -23.58 -69.36
CA THR A 191 5.75 -23.24 -68.01
C THR A 191 5.35 -21.81 -67.64
N ALA A 192 5.58 -20.82 -68.52
CA ALA A 192 5.18 -19.44 -68.30
C ALA A 192 3.67 -19.28 -68.14
N ILE A 193 2.88 -19.89 -69.02
CA ILE A 193 1.41 -19.85 -68.98
C ILE A 193 0.87 -20.47 -67.68
N PHE A 194 1.46 -21.57 -67.19
CA PHE A 194 1.09 -22.17 -65.91
C PHE A 194 1.40 -21.22 -64.74
N PHE A 195 2.62 -20.69 -64.65
CA PHE A 195 3.01 -19.82 -63.54
C PHE A 195 2.23 -18.51 -63.49
N ASN A 196 1.88 -17.93 -64.65
CA ASN A 196 1.09 -16.69 -64.72
C ASN A 196 -0.35 -16.86 -64.23
N ASN A 197 -0.92 -18.07 -64.38
CA ASN A 197 -2.35 -18.32 -64.16
C ASN A 197 -2.67 -19.19 -62.95
N ILE A 198 -1.69 -19.91 -62.42
CA ILE A 198 -1.92 -20.77 -61.27
C ILE A 198 -2.03 -19.95 -59.98
N LYS A 199 -3.09 -20.22 -59.23
CA LYS A 199 -3.30 -19.66 -57.89
C LYS A 199 -3.53 -20.79 -56.91
N ALA A 200 -3.00 -20.64 -55.71
CA ALA A 200 -3.23 -21.59 -54.65
C ALA A 200 -4.72 -21.71 -54.31
N ASN A 201 -5.17 -22.95 -54.13
CA ASN A 201 -6.56 -23.29 -53.82
C ASN A 201 -6.71 -23.97 -52.47
N VAL A 202 -5.61 -24.22 -51.75
CA VAL A 202 -5.59 -24.74 -50.39
C VAL A 202 -5.08 -23.65 -49.45
N SER A 203 -5.87 -23.32 -48.42
CA SER A 203 -5.50 -22.37 -47.37
C SER A 203 -5.75 -22.94 -45.97
N PHE A 204 -4.93 -22.55 -45.00
CA PHE A 204 -5.10 -22.98 -43.61
C PHE A 204 -6.32 -22.29 -42.97
N ASP A 205 -7.25 -23.07 -42.42
CA ASP A 205 -8.47 -22.54 -41.82
C ASP A 205 -8.25 -22.25 -40.33
N LYS A 206 -7.56 -21.15 -40.03
CA LYS A 206 -7.16 -20.82 -38.66
C LYS A 206 -8.36 -20.78 -37.70
N ALA A 207 -9.46 -20.16 -38.10
CA ALA A 207 -10.66 -20.03 -37.26
C ALA A 207 -11.27 -21.40 -36.92
N PHE A 208 -11.37 -22.30 -37.89
CA PHE A 208 -11.92 -23.63 -37.66
C PHE A 208 -11.00 -24.51 -36.80
N ASN A 209 -9.67 -24.42 -36.99
CA ASN A 209 -8.74 -25.16 -36.13
C ASN A 209 -8.79 -24.68 -34.67
N GLU A 210 -8.93 -23.37 -34.44
CA GLU A 210 -9.12 -22.81 -33.09
C GLU A 210 -10.46 -23.25 -32.47
N GLU A 211 -11.53 -23.27 -33.24
CA GLU A 211 -12.85 -23.74 -32.77
C GLU A 211 -12.84 -25.21 -32.34
N ILE A 212 -12.28 -26.10 -33.17
CA ILE A 212 -12.15 -27.53 -32.85
C ILE A 212 -11.23 -27.75 -31.66
N TYR A 213 -10.13 -27.00 -31.55
CA TYR A 213 -9.26 -27.07 -30.39
C TYR A 213 -10.01 -26.73 -29.09
N GLU A 214 -10.79 -25.65 -29.08
CA GLU A 214 -11.58 -25.27 -27.90
C GLU A 214 -12.74 -26.23 -27.60
N GLU A 215 -13.29 -26.92 -28.60
CA GLU A 215 -14.27 -27.99 -28.38
C GLU A 215 -13.64 -29.23 -27.74
N GLU A 216 -12.53 -29.72 -28.25
CA GLU A 216 -11.82 -30.88 -27.68
C GLU A 216 -11.23 -30.56 -26.31
N LYS A 217 -10.70 -29.34 -26.12
CA LYS A 217 -10.21 -28.86 -24.82
C LYS A 217 -11.28 -28.94 -23.73
N ARG A 218 -12.54 -28.63 -24.06
CA ARG A 218 -13.67 -28.73 -23.13
C ARG A 218 -14.00 -30.16 -22.69
N LYS A 219 -13.52 -31.19 -23.41
CA LYS A 219 -13.72 -32.60 -23.06
C LYS A 219 -12.66 -33.12 -22.07
N ILE A 220 -11.59 -32.36 -21.82
CA ILE A 220 -10.58 -32.72 -20.81
C ILE A 220 -11.22 -32.74 -19.43
N LEU A 221 -11.29 -33.92 -18.81
CA LEU A 221 -11.83 -34.08 -17.47
C LEU A 221 -10.93 -33.39 -16.44
N PRO A 222 -11.49 -32.61 -15.48
CA PRO A 222 -10.71 -31.92 -14.45
C PRO A 222 -10.18 -32.85 -13.35
N THR A 223 -10.53 -34.15 -13.38
CA THR A 223 -10.22 -35.10 -12.30
C THR A 223 -9.49 -36.33 -12.85
N VAL A 224 -8.60 -36.89 -12.02
CA VAL A 224 -7.82 -38.11 -12.35
C VAL A 224 -8.58 -39.39 -11.96
N GLY A 225 -9.33 -39.34 -10.86
CA GLY A 225 -10.05 -40.50 -10.34
C GLY A 225 -10.81 -40.19 -9.06
N LEU A 226 -11.48 -41.22 -8.52
CA LEU A 226 -12.30 -41.15 -7.31
C LEU A 226 -11.61 -41.90 -6.15
N VAL A 227 -11.48 -41.24 -5.00
CA VAL A 227 -11.11 -41.87 -3.73
C VAL A 227 -12.40 -42.25 -3.00
N LYS A 228 -12.53 -43.52 -2.64
CA LYS A 228 -13.70 -44.02 -1.91
C LYS A 228 -13.62 -43.71 -0.42
N GLU A 229 -14.77 -43.62 0.22
CA GLU A 229 -14.92 -43.55 1.67
C GLU A 229 -14.13 -44.69 2.35
N ASN A 230 -13.48 -44.36 3.46
CA ASN A 230 -12.59 -45.22 4.24
C ASN A 230 -11.32 -45.70 3.52
N ALA A 231 -11.01 -45.20 2.32
CA ALA A 231 -9.69 -45.43 1.73
C ALA A 231 -8.60 -44.65 2.49
N ILE A 232 -7.42 -45.26 2.67
CA ILE A 232 -6.28 -44.58 3.28
C ILE A 232 -5.76 -43.52 2.31
N ILE A 233 -5.71 -42.27 2.77
CA ILE A 233 -5.13 -41.14 2.03
C ILE A 233 -3.63 -41.06 2.31
N ILE A 234 -3.25 -41.09 3.59
CA ILE A 234 -1.85 -41.04 4.02
C ILE A 234 -1.71 -41.68 5.40
N SER A 235 -0.63 -42.44 5.60
CA SER A 235 -0.31 -43.06 6.90
C SER A 235 0.67 -42.21 7.71
N LYS A 236 0.64 -42.37 9.03
CA LYS A 236 1.61 -41.74 9.94
C LYS A 236 3.03 -42.13 9.56
N GLY A 237 3.91 -41.14 9.43
CA GLY A 237 5.31 -41.35 9.06
C GLY A 237 5.57 -41.38 7.54
N GLU A 238 4.54 -41.27 6.71
CA GLU A 238 4.72 -41.18 5.26
C GLU A 238 5.01 -39.74 4.81
N VAL A 239 5.79 -39.58 3.74
CA VAL A 239 6.06 -38.27 3.14
C VAL A 239 4.86 -37.80 2.31
N VAL A 240 4.47 -36.54 2.50
CA VAL A 240 3.41 -35.87 1.75
C VAL A 240 3.93 -35.47 0.38
N GLU A 241 3.86 -36.38 -0.60
CA GLU A 241 4.36 -36.13 -1.96
C GLU A 241 3.50 -36.85 -3.01
N GLY A 242 3.58 -36.37 -4.27
CA GLY A 242 2.92 -36.96 -5.43
C GLY A 242 1.40 -37.07 -5.26
N ASP A 243 0.87 -38.26 -5.50
CA ASP A 243 -0.55 -38.60 -5.39
C ASP A 243 -1.14 -38.32 -3.99
N LYS A 244 -0.36 -38.52 -2.92
CA LYS A 244 -0.82 -38.27 -1.54
C LYS A 244 -1.08 -36.79 -1.30
N PHE A 245 -0.14 -35.94 -1.74
CA PHE A 245 -0.30 -34.49 -1.67
C PHE A 245 -1.50 -34.04 -2.50
N GLN A 246 -1.67 -34.58 -3.71
CA GLN A 246 -2.80 -34.24 -4.59
C GLN A 246 -4.16 -34.64 -3.99
N LYS A 247 -4.25 -35.82 -3.36
CA LYS A 247 -5.43 -36.27 -2.62
C LYS A 247 -5.74 -35.40 -1.41
N LEU A 248 -4.71 -35.09 -0.60
CA LEU A 248 -4.85 -34.20 0.57
C LEU A 248 -5.30 -32.80 0.15
N GLN A 249 -4.75 -32.27 -0.93
CA GLN A 249 -5.11 -30.98 -1.49
C GLN A 249 -6.57 -30.96 -1.98
N SER A 250 -6.97 -31.98 -2.75
CA SER A 250 -8.33 -32.12 -3.25
C SER A 250 -9.34 -32.24 -2.10
N LEU A 251 -8.98 -33.00 -1.05
CA LEU A 251 -9.81 -33.12 0.15
C LEU A 251 -9.90 -31.79 0.90
N ARG A 252 -8.79 -31.06 1.05
CA ARG A 252 -8.75 -29.73 1.68
C ARG A 252 -9.66 -28.72 0.97
N GLU A 253 -9.61 -28.68 -0.35
CA GLU A 253 -10.47 -27.81 -1.17
C GLU A 253 -11.95 -28.16 -1.02
N LEU A 254 -12.27 -29.45 -0.91
CA LEU A 254 -13.64 -29.90 -0.76
C LEU A 254 -14.20 -29.66 0.66
N TYR A 255 -13.36 -29.74 1.71
CA TYR A 255 -13.74 -29.26 3.04
C TYR A 255 -13.98 -27.75 3.09
N ALA A 256 -13.23 -26.97 2.30
CA ALA A 256 -13.43 -25.54 2.19
C ALA A 256 -14.75 -25.20 1.46
N SER A 257 -15.21 -26.05 0.55
CA SER A 257 -16.45 -25.84 -0.24
C SER A 257 -17.72 -26.42 0.41
N GLN A 258 -17.59 -27.40 1.32
CA GLN A 258 -18.73 -27.92 2.06
C GLN A 258 -19.24 -26.89 3.09
N VAL A 259 -20.46 -26.40 2.89
CA VAL A 259 -21.20 -25.60 3.86
C VAL A 259 -21.68 -26.54 4.97
N TRP A 260 -21.15 -26.38 6.17
CA TRP A 260 -21.48 -27.19 7.34
C TRP A 260 -22.94 -26.96 7.78
N ASN A 261 -23.54 -27.94 8.48
CA ASN A 261 -24.82 -27.76 9.18
C ASN A 261 -24.80 -26.49 10.06
N GLU A 262 -25.93 -25.78 10.16
CA GLU A 262 -26.06 -24.49 10.88
C GLU A 262 -25.50 -24.53 12.32
N SER A 263 -25.58 -25.68 13.01
CA SER A 263 -25.05 -25.86 14.37
C SER A 263 -23.53 -25.76 14.45
N ASN A 264 -22.79 -26.27 13.45
CA ASN A 264 -21.32 -26.23 13.45
C ASN A 264 -20.80 -24.84 13.05
N TYR A 265 -21.56 -24.13 12.20
CA TYR A 265 -21.28 -22.75 11.85
C TYR A 265 -21.23 -21.82 13.07
N ASN A 266 -22.22 -21.93 13.98
CA ASN A 266 -22.28 -21.10 15.18
C ASN A 266 -21.08 -21.29 16.12
N TRP A 267 -20.58 -22.52 16.28
CA TRP A 267 -19.39 -22.80 17.10
C TRP A 267 -18.11 -22.23 16.49
N ILE A 268 -17.96 -22.31 15.16
CA ILE A 268 -16.82 -21.71 14.45
C ILE A 268 -16.83 -20.19 14.61
N VAL A 269 -17.99 -19.56 14.38
CA VAL A 269 -18.16 -18.11 14.58
C VAL A 269 -17.85 -17.72 16.02
N LEU A 270 -18.33 -18.48 17.01
CA LEU A 270 -18.01 -18.23 18.42
C LEU A 270 -16.49 -18.32 18.68
N GLY A 271 -15.80 -19.31 18.11
CA GLY A 271 -14.35 -19.44 18.19
C GLY A 271 -13.63 -18.21 17.62
N TYR A 272 -14.04 -17.74 16.45
CA TYR A 272 -13.50 -16.52 15.86
C TYR A 272 -13.79 -15.28 16.69
N VAL A 273 -15.00 -15.14 17.26
CA VAL A 273 -15.33 -14.04 18.17
C VAL A 273 -14.39 -14.04 19.37
N ILE A 274 -14.15 -15.18 20.00
CA ILE A 274 -13.26 -15.30 21.17
C ILE A 274 -11.83 -14.84 20.81
N LEU A 275 -11.29 -15.32 19.69
CA LEU A 275 -9.93 -14.98 19.26
C LEU A 275 -9.78 -13.50 18.89
N VAL A 276 -10.74 -12.94 18.16
CA VAL A 276 -10.75 -11.51 17.80
C VAL A 276 -10.88 -10.63 19.04
N VAL A 277 -11.77 -10.99 19.97
CA VAL A 277 -11.92 -10.32 21.26
C VAL A 277 -10.61 -10.34 22.03
N LEU A 278 -9.93 -11.49 22.11
CA LEU A 278 -8.66 -11.62 22.82
C LEU A 278 -7.57 -10.73 22.22
N ALA A 279 -7.43 -10.73 20.89
CA ALA A 279 -6.43 -9.92 20.18
C ALA A 279 -6.68 -8.41 20.35
N LEU A 280 -7.92 -7.95 20.14
CA LEU A 280 -8.28 -6.54 20.31
C LEU A 280 -8.23 -6.11 21.79
N LEU A 281 -8.58 -6.99 22.71
CA LEU A 281 -8.44 -6.73 24.15
C LEU A 281 -6.97 -6.53 24.52
N MET A 282 -6.07 -7.34 23.96
CA MET A 282 -4.63 -7.18 24.15
C MET A 282 -4.14 -5.79 23.69
N LEU A 283 -4.64 -5.31 22.54
CA LEU A 283 -4.37 -3.95 22.06
C LEU A 283 -4.90 -2.87 23.02
N ILE A 284 -6.13 -3.02 23.53
CA ILE A 284 -6.70 -2.09 24.51
C ILE A 284 -5.88 -2.07 25.81
N LEU A 285 -5.50 -3.24 26.33
CA LEU A 285 -4.69 -3.36 27.54
C LEU A 285 -3.31 -2.75 27.35
N PHE A 286 -2.69 -2.94 26.19
CA PHE A 286 -1.43 -2.27 25.83
C PHE A 286 -1.58 -0.75 25.84
N LEU A 287 -2.62 -0.21 25.21
CA LEU A 287 -2.90 1.22 25.20
C LEU A 287 -3.13 1.76 26.61
N LYS A 288 -3.95 1.09 27.42
CA LYS A 288 -4.26 1.50 28.79
C LYS A 288 -3.01 1.48 29.69
N LYS A 289 -2.16 0.48 29.55
CA LYS A 289 -0.98 0.29 30.42
C LYS A 289 0.22 1.15 30.02
N TYR A 290 0.51 1.24 28.72
CA TYR A 290 1.75 1.84 28.23
C TYR A 290 1.54 3.18 27.51
N ARG A 291 0.32 3.50 27.07
CA ARG A 291 -0.01 4.69 26.26
C ARG A 291 -1.31 5.36 26.72
N ILE A 292 -1.41 5.67 28.01
CA ILE A 292 -2.64 6.20 28.62
C ILE A 292 -3.15 7.48 27.93
N SER A 293 -2.25 8.36 27.46
CA SER A 293 -2.60 9.57 26.72
C SER A 293 -3.27 9.30 25.36
N ILE A 294 -2.95 8.16 24.73
CA ILE A 294 -3.59 7.67 23.51
C ILE A 294 -4.93 7.01 23.87
N TYR A 295 -4.95 6.18 24.91
CA TYR A 295 -6.17 5.53 25.40
C TYR A 295 -7.24 6.54 25.81
N ASN A 296 -6.89 7.64 26.46
CA ASN A 296 -7.85 8.65 26.92
C ASN A 296 -8.42 9.49 25.77
N ASN A 297 -7.73 9.58 24.63
CA ASN A 297 -8.17 10.37 23.49
C ASN A 297 -8.94 9.51 22.47
N ASN A 298 -10.26 9.71 22.37
CA ASN A 298 -11.12 8.95 21.47
C ASN A 298 -10.70 9.04 19.99
N ARG A 299 -10.16 10.18 19.52
CA ARG A 299 -9.71 10.32 18.13
C ARG A 299 -8.49 9.44 17.85
N LYS A 300 -7.48 9.48 18.74
CA LYS A 300 -6.27 8.64 18.62
C LYS A 300 -6.62 7.15 18.74
N PHE A 301 -7.51 6.80 19.66
CA PHE A 301 -8.00 5.42 19.82
C PHE A 301 -8.70 4.93 18.55
N THR A 302 -9.60 5.75 17.98
CA THR A 302 -10.32 5.44 16.73
C THR A 302 -9.37 5.28 15.56
N PHE A 303 -8.38 6.17 15.45
CA PHE A 303 -7.37 6.12 14.41
C PHE A 303 -6.64 4.77 14.35
N ILE A 304 -6.27 4.22 15.51
CA ILE A 304 -5.58 2.92 15.60
C ILE A 304 -6.51 1.79 15.14
N PHE A 305 -7.72 1.72 15.69
CA PHE A 305 -8.71 0.69 15.34
C PHE A 305 -9.11 0.74 13.86
N PHE A 306 -9.32 1.95 13.32
CA PHE A 306 -9.60 2.17 11.91
C PHE A 306 -8.49 1.60 11.02
N ASN A 307 -7.22 1.86 11.35
CA ASN A 307 -6.08 1.34 10.58
C ASN A 307 -5.91 -0.19 10.69
N VAL A 308 -6.28 -0.81 11.81
CA VAL A 308 -6.32 -2.28 11.91
C VAL A 308 -7.42 -2.84 11.01
N ILE A 309 -8.62 -2.29 11.10
CA ILE A 309 -9.80 -2.76 10.35
C ILE A 309 -9.60 -2.60 8.85
N ILE A 310 -9.09 -1.46 8.39
CA ILE A 310 -8.89 -1.20 6.96
C ILE A 310 -7.89 -2.17 6.35
N MET A 311 -6.83 -2.54 7.08
CA MET A 311 -5.84 -3.50 6.62
C MET A 311 -6.41 -4.92 6.53
N ILE A 312 -7.20 -5.32 7.52
CA ILE A 312 -7.92 -6.60 7.49
C ILE A 312 -8.92 -6.63 6.33
N PHE A 313 -9.66 -5.53 6.14
CA PHE A 313 -10.63 -5.39 5.06
C PHE A 313 -9.98 -5.50 3.67
N ILE A 314 -8.94 -4.71 3.39
CA ILE A 314 -8.24 -4.73 2.10
C ILE A 314 -7.68 -6.13 1.80
N THR A 315 -7.03 -6.76 2.78
CA THR A 315 -6.46 -8.11 2.62
C THR A 315 -7.56 -9.13 2.32
N THR A 316 -8.67 -9.09 3.05
CA THR A 316 -9.80 -10.00 2.85
C THR A 316 -10.46 -9.81 1.49
N VAL A 317 -10.65 -8.56 1.04
CA VAL A 317 -11.23 -8.24 -0.28
C VAL A 317 -10.35 -8.79 -1.40
N ILE A 318 -9.03 -8.58 -1.33
CA ILE A 318 -8.10 -9.10 -2.34
C ILE A 318 -8.12 -10.63 -2.35
N LEU A 319 -8.08 -11.28 -1.18
CA LEU A 319 -8.20 -12.73 -1.10
C LEU A 319 -9.50 -13.27 -1.71
N LYS A 320 -10.62 -12.59 -1.49
CA LYS A 320 -11.93 -13.01 -2.00
C LYS A 320 -12.03 -12.93 -3.52
N TYR A 321 -11.49 -11.89 -4.14
CA TYR A 321 -11.65 -11.66 -5.58
C TYR A 321 -10.46 -12.15 -6.42
N GLN A 322 -9.24 -12.05 -5.88
CA GLN A 322 -7.99 -12.26 -6.61
C GLN A 322 -6.89 -12.79 -5.67
N PRO A 323 -6.99 -14.05 -5.19
CA PRO A 323 -6.08 -14.60 -4.16
C PRO A 323 -4.61 -14.63 -4.59
N ALA A 324 -4.34 -14.70 -5.90
CA ALA A 324 -2.98 -14.63 -6.45
C ALA A 324 -2.25 -13.31 -6.13
N TYR A 325 -3.00 -12.24 -5.85
CA TYR A 325 -2.45 -10.90 -5.56
C TYR A 325 -2.31 -10.61 -4.07
N LEU A 326 -2.45 -11.59 -3.19
CA LEU A 326 -2.31 -11.43 -1.73
C LEU A 326 -1.06 -10.62 -1.32
N TYR A 327 0.09 -10.90 -1.95
CA TYR A 327 1.37 -10.26 -1.63
C TYR A 327 1.51 -8.82 -2.12
N ILE A 328 0.54 -8.28 -2.86
CA ILE A 328 0.53 -6.86 -3.25
C ILE A 328 0.14 -5.94 -2.08
N VAL A 329 -0.52 -6.48 -1.05
CA VAL A 329 -1.07 -5.69 0.06
C VAL A 329 0.05 -5.13 0.92
N PRO A 330 0.20 -3.80 1.01
CA PRO A 330 1.32 -3.17 1.71
C PRO A 330 1.06 -3.08 3.22
N LEU A 331 0.98 -4.21 3.91
CA LEU A 331 0.62 -4.27 5.33
C LEU A 331 1.60 -3.47 6.22
N CYS A 332 2.88 -3.37 5.82
CA CYS A 332 3.89 -2.54 6.48
C CYS A 332 3.61 -1.03 6.48
N ILE A 333 2.62 -0.54 5.71
CA ILE A 333 2.11 0.84 5.86
C ILE A 333 1.55 1.07 7.28
N LEU A 334 0.94 0.06 7.89
CA LEU A 334 0.35 0.17 9.23
C LEU A 334 1.37 0.62 10.28
N PRO A 335 2.51 -0.08 10.51
CA PRO A 335 3.52 0.36 11.45
C PRO A 335 4.20 1.68 11.05
N LEU A 336 4.34 2.00 9.76
CA LEU A 336 4.88 3.29 9.29
C LEU A 336 4.00 4.46 9.73
N ILE A 337 2.69 4.35 9.48
CA ILE A 337 1.73 5.40 9.83
C ILE A 337 1.66 5.58 11.35
N LEU A 338 1.55 4.47 12.09
CA LEU A 338 1.48 4.54 13.55
C LEU A 338 2.76 5.11 14.16
N LYS A 339 3.94 4.83 13.56
CA LYS A 339 5.21 5.45 13.94
C LYS A 339 5.21 6.96 13.67
N ALA A 340 4.62 7.42 12.56
CA ALA A 340 4.59 8.84 12.19
C ALA A 340 3.67 9.72 13.08
N PHE A 341 2.59 9.14 13.63
CA PHE A 341 1.65 9.86 14.50
C PHE A 341 1.88 9.64 16.00
N PHE A 342 2.54 8.54 16.37
CA PHE A 342 2.75 8.14 17.75
C PHE A 342 4.20 7.73 17.99
N ASP A 343 4.49 6.43 17.96
CA ASP A 343 5.80 5.88 18.27
C ASP A 343 5.96 4.48 17.70
N ALA A 344 7.22 4.08 17.52
CA ALA A 344 7.61 2.81 16.94
C ALA A 344 7.07 1.59 17.72
N ARG A 345 6.98 1.66 19.06
CA ARG A 345 6.56 0.53 19.89
C ARG A 345 5.09 0.23 19.69
N LEU A 346 4.25 1.26 19.66
CA LEU A 346 2.83 1.12 19.33
C LEU A 346 2.64 0.63 17.89
N GLY A 347 3.41 1.15 16.94
CA GLY A 347 3.36 0.72 15.54
C GLY A 347 3.62 -0.78 15.38
N LEU A 348 4.72 -1.29 15.96
CA LEU A 348 5.04 -2.72 15.92
C LEU A 348 3.98 -3.58 16.62
N PHE A 349 3.56 -3.19 17.82
CA PHE A 349 2.60 -3.97 18.60
C PHE A 349 1.27 -4.11 17.86
N THR A 350 0.77 -3.01 17.30
CA THR A 350 -0.47 -3.01 16.51
C THR A 350 -0.31 -3.84 15.24
N HIS A 351 0.84 -3.74 14.56
CA HIS A 351 1.15 -4.56 13.38
C HIS A 351 1.11 -6.05 13.67
N VAL A 352 1.76 -6.50 14.75
CA VAL A 352 1.76 -7.91 15.15
C VAL A 352 0.34 -8.40 15.45
N ILE A 353 -0.47 -7.62 16.17
CA ILE A 353 -1.88 -7.96 16.42
C ILE A 353 -2.67 -8.10 15.10
N THR A 354 -2.48 -7.19 14.15
CA THR A 354 -3.12 -7.27 12.83
C THR A 354 -2.66 -8.51 12.06
N VAL A 355 -1.38 -8.85 12.07
CA VAL A 355 -0.84 -10.06 11.42
C VAL A 355 -1.41 -11.33 12.05
N LEU A 356 -1.53 -11.38 13.38
CA LEU A 356 -2.16 -12.50 14.08
C LEU A 356 -3.62 -12.69 13.65
N LEU A 357 -4.37 -11.59 13.51
CA LEU A 357 -5.76 -11.63 13.03
C LEU A 357 -5.85 -12.09 11.57
N LEU A 358 -4.94 -11.62 10.71
CA LEU A 358 -4.87 -12.04 9.31
C LEU A 358 -4.45 -13.50 9.13
N GLY A 359 -3.71 -14.07 10.06
CA GLY A 359 -3.32 -15.48 10.07
C GLY A 359 -4.51 -16.46 10.04
N PHE A 360 -5.70 -16.01 10.46
CA PHE A 360 -6.94 -16.81 10.36
C PHE A 360 -7.65 -16.71 9.00
N ILE A 361 -7.28 -15.74 8.16
CA ILE A 361 -7.92 -15.47 6.87
C ILE A 361 -7.04 -15.94 5.70
N VAL A 362 -5.72 -15.81 5.84
CA VAL A 362 -4.76 -15.97 4.75
C VAL A 362 -4.35 -17.45 4.56
N PRO A 363 -4.30 -17.99 3.32
CA PRO A 363 -3.74 -19.32 3.06
C PRO A 363 -2.23 -19.35 3.33
N ASN A 364 -1.69 -20.53 3.68
CA ASN A 364 -0.29 -20.69 4.09
C ASN A 364 0.10 -19.66 5.17
N SER A 365 -0.73 -19.57 6.22
CA SER A 365 -0.67 -18.50 7.22
C SER A 365 0.69 -18.38 7.91
N TYR A 366 1.41 -19.49 8.11
CA TYR A 366 2.75 -19.47 8.69
C TYR A 366 3.76 -18.68 7.85
N GLU A 367 3.85 -18.96 6.54
CA GLU A 367 4.73 -18.25 5.60
C GLU A 367 4.37 -16.76 5.58
N TYR A 368 3.09 -16.46 5.41
CA TYR A 368 2.61 -15.08 5.36
C TYR A 368 2.91 -14.32 6.66
N MET A 369 2.62 -14.90 7.82
CA MET A 369 2.88 -14.28 9.12
C MET A 369 4.37 -14.04 9.33
N PHE A 370 5.23 -14.99 8.98
CA PHE A 370 6.68 -14.84 9.08
C PHE A 370 7.18 -13.67 8.22
N LEU A 371 6.77 -13.64 6.94
CA LEU A 371 7.10 -12.54 6.02
C LEU A 371 6.69 -11.18 6.59
N GLN A 372 5.44 -11.07 7.05
CA GLN A 372 4.88 -9.82 7.55
C GLN A 372 5.51 -9.37 8.88
N ILE A 373 5.85 -10.30 9.78
CA ILE A 373 6.49 -9.98 11.06
C ILE A 373 7.91 -9.47 10.83
N ILE A 374 8.73 -10.16 10.04
CA ILE A 374 10.11 -9.70 9.77
C ILE A 374 10.10 -8.37 9.03
N ALA A 375 9.27 -8.22 8.01
CA ALA A 375 9.11 -6.96 7.29
C ALA A 375 8.65 -5.82 8.22
N GLY A 376 7.71 -6.10 9.13
CA GLY A 376 7.26 -5.15 10.15
C GLY A 376 8.35 -4.74 11.12
N ILE A 377 9.21 -5.67 11.56
CA ILE A 377 10.36 -5.37 12.41
C ILE A 377 11.36 -4.47 11.65
N ILE A 378 11.68 -4.82 10.40
CA ILE A 378 12.59 -4.03 9.55
C ILE A 378 12.05 -2.63 9.30
N THR A 379 10.74 -2.48 9.11
CA THR A 379 10.06 -1.18 8.99
C THR A 379 10.35 -0.27 10.18
N ILE A 380 10.39 -0.85 11.39
CA ILE A 380 10.62 -0.11 12.63
C ILE A 380 12.10 0.18 12.85
N LEU A 381 12.97 -0.79 12.57
CA LEU A 381 14.43 -0.69 12.69
C LEU A 381 15.06 0.21 11.61
N SER A 382 14.38 0.41 10.48
CA SER A 382 14.85 1.33 9.44
C SER A 382 14.83 2.79 9.93
N VAL A 383 15.61 3.62 9.22
CA VAL A 383 16.03 4.98 9.64
C VAL A 383 14.85 5.79 10.20
N SER A 384 15.06 6.36 11.38
CA SER A 384 14.04 6.99 12.23
C SER A 384 13.29 8.16 11.56
N GLU A 385 13.92 8.83 10.61
CA GLU A 385 13.44 10.06 9.97
C GLU A 385 12.63 9.75 8.70
N LEU A 386 11.41 9.21 8.86
CA LEU A 386 10.51 8.87 7.74
C LEU A 386 10.08 10.09 6.89
N TYR A 387 10.31 11.30 7.39
CA TYR A 387 10.06 12.55 6.67
C TYR A 387 11.03 12.75 5.49
N LYS A 388 12.28 12.26 5.58
CA LYS A 388 13.21 12.38 4.45
C LYS A 388 12.78 11.36 3.40
N ARG A 389 12.42 11.85 2.21
CA ARG A 389 12.01 10.98 1.08
C ARG A 389 13.00 9.84 0.84
N VAL A 390 14.31 10.15 0.90
CA VAL A 390 15.39 9.16 0.77
C VAL A 390 15.27 8.02 1.79
N ASN A 391 14.96 8.33 3.05
CA ASN A 391 14.82 7.31 4.10
C ASN A 391 13.60 6.41 3.89
N LEU A 392 12.50 6.97 3.36
CA LEU A 392 11.34 6.17 2.96
C LEU A 392 11.70 5.20 1.81
N PHE A 393 12.40 5.67 0.77
CA PHE A 393 12.86 4.80 -0.31
C PHE A 393 13.79 3.69 0.17
N ILE A 394 14.73 4.02 1.07
CA ILE A 394 15.62 3.02 1.70
C ILE A 394 14.80 1.99 2.48
N SER A 395 13.83 2.44 3.29
CA SER A 395 12.96 1.55 4.06
C SER A 395 12.18 0.61 3.15
N VAL A 396 11.58 1.15 2.08
CA VAL A 396 10.83 0.37 1.07
C VAL A 396 11.73 -0.66 0.38
N ALA A 397 12.94 -0.28 -0.02
CA ALA A 397 13.89 -1.20 -0.64
C ALA A 397 14.30 -2.34 0.31
N GLN A 398 14.56 -2.01 1.59
CA GLN A 398 14.89 -3.01 2.60
C GLN A 398 13.73 -3.99 2.86
N ILE A 399 12.51 -3.47 3.03
CA ILE A 399 11.31 -4.30 3.22
C ILE A 399 11.08 -5.22 2.02
N THR A 400 11.19 -4.66 0.80
CA THR A 400 11.01 -5.43 -0.44
C THR A 400 12.07 -6.52 -0.58
N GLY A 401 13.33 -6.20 -0.30
CA GLY A 401 14.42 -7.19 -0.30
C GLY A 401 14.19 -8.31 0.71
N VAL A 402 13.70 -7.98 1.91
CA VAL A 402 13.34 -8.98 2.94
C VAL A 402 12.22 -9.91 2.45
N TYR A 403 11.17 -9.37 1.83
CA TYR A 403 10.11 -10.20 1.25
C TYR A 403 10.66 -11.15 0.18
N ILE A 404 11.47 -10.64 -0.74
CA ILE A 404 12.08 -11.44 -1.82
C ILE A 404 12.93 -12.58 -1.24
N VAL A 405 13.83 -12.28 -0.30
CA VAL A 405 14.75 -13.28 0.30
C VAL A 405 13.97 -14.31 1.12
N ALA A 406 13.05 -13.86 1.96
CA ALA A 406 12.29 -14.77 2.82
C ALA A 406 11.34 -15.65 2.02
N TYR A 407 10.63 -15.10 1.02
CA TYR A 407 9.75 -15.90 0.16
C TYR A 407 10.54 -16.90 -0.68
N PHE A 408 11.68 -16.49 -1.27
CA PHE A 408 12.57 -17.40 -1.98
C PHE A 408 13.07 -18.54 -1.09
N SER A 409 13.40 -18.24 0.18
CA SER A 409 13.83 -19.25 1.16
C SER A 409 12.71 -20.25 1.44
N PHE A 410 11.48 -19.77 1.68
CA PHE A 410 10.33 -20.66 1.84
C PHE A 410 10.07 -21.49 0.59
N TYR A 411 10.16 -20.91 -0.60
CA TYR A 411 9.96 -21.63 -1.85
C TYR A 411 10.94 -22.80 -1.99
N ILE A 412 12.24 -22.58 -1.74
CA ILE A 412 13.24 -23.66 -1.78
C ILE A 412 12.93 -24.75 -0.73
N ILE A 413 12.51 -24.35 0.47
CA ILE A 413 12.17 -25.31 1.53
C ILE A 413 10.98 -26.20 1.13
N HIS A 414 9.95 -25.63 0.48
CA HIS A 414 8.75 -26.36 0.10
C HIS A 414 8.92 -27.20 -1.18
N GLU A 415 9.60 -26.67 -2.20
CA GLU A 415 9.67 -27.31 -3.52
C GLU A 415 10.99 -28.07 -3.77
N GLY A 416 12.03 -27.82 -2.98
CA GLY A 416 13.34 -28.48 -3.11
C GLY A 416 14.11 -28.16 -4.40
N ASN A 417 13.60 -27.27 -5.25
CA ASN A 417 14.20 -26.84 -6.51
C ASN A 417 13.74 -25.41 -6.88
N ILE A 418 14.22 -24.86 -8.00
CA ILE A 418 13.88 -23.50 -8.47
C ILE A 418 13.18 -23.47 -9.84
N VAL A 419 12.83 -24.64 -10.40
CA VAL A 419 12.37 -24.77 -11.79
C VAL A 419 10.98 -24.16 -11.98
N GLU A 420 10.07 -24.38 -11.03
CA GLU A 420 8.68 -23.89 -11.08
C GLU A 420 8.46 -22.52 -10.40
N LEU A 421 9.54 -21.77 -10.18
CA LEU A 421 9.48 -20.51 -9.43
C LEU A 421 8.62 -19.47 -10.19
N ARG A 422 7.51 -19.08 -9.58
CA ARG A 422 6.62 -18.02 -10.10
C ARG A 422 7.25 -16.65 -9.94
N TRP A 423 7.94 -16.18 -10.98
CA TRP A 423 8.59 -14.87 -11.03
C TRP A 423 7.60 -13.71 -10.83
N GLU A 424 6.31 -13.91 -11.13
CA GLU A 424 5.26 -12.92 -10.94
C GLU A 424 5.13 -12.51 -9.46
N THR A 425 5.32 -13.45 -8.51
CA THR A 425 5.25 -13.15 -7.07
C THR A 425 6.32 -12.14 -6.64
N PHE A 426 7.51 -12.19 -7.25
CA PHE A 426 8.57 -11.22 -6.99
C PHE A 426 8.19 -9.83 -7.52
N GLY A 427 7.51 -9.78 -8.67
CA GLY A 427 6.90 -8.56 -9.19
C GLY A 427 5.86 -7.97 -8.21
N LEU A 428 5.05 -8.82 -7.56
CA LEU A 428 4.09 -8.36 -6.54
C LEU A 428 4.78 -7.75 -5.33
N PHE A 429 5.93 -8.27 -4.88
CA PHE A 429 6.68 -7.64 -3.79
C PHE A 429 7.24 -6.27 -4.17
N ILE A 430 7.67 -6.08 -5.43
CA ILE A 430 8.07 -4.77 -5.93
C ILE A 430 6.88 -3.81 -5.95
N LEU A 431 5.72 -4.26 -6.44
CA LEU A 431 4.49 -3.45 -6.44
C LEU A 431 4.01 -3.11 -5.03
N CYS A 432 4.07 -4.05 -4.09
CA CYS A 432 3.84 -3.82 -2.66
C CYS A 432 4.81 -2.78 -2.10
N GLY A 433 6.10 -2.90 -2.45
CA GLY A 433 7.15 -1.92 -2.19
C GLY A 433 6.75 -0.51 -2.61
N LEU A 434 6.40 -0.35 -3.89
CA LEU A 434 5.96 0.91 -4.45
C LEU A 434 4.67 1.42 -3.80
N ALA A 435 3.73 0.54 -3.47
CA ALA A 435 2.50 0.89 -2.78
C ALA A 435 2.78 1.49 -1.37
N MET A 436 3.85 1.06 -0.68
CA MET A 436 4.25 1.67 0.59
C MET A 436 4.68 3.14 0.48
N LEU A 437 5.10 3.62 -0.70
CA LEU A 437 5.44 5.03 -0.91
C LEU A 437 4.21 5.95 -0.72
N PHE A 438 2.99 5.41 -0.86
CA PHE A 438 1.75 6.13 -0.56
C PHE A 438 1.55 6.42 0.94
N ALA A 439 2.44 5.94 1.82
CA ALA A 439 2.41 6.28 3.24
C ALA A 439 2.46 7.81 3.47
N GLN A 440 3.27 8.56 2.71
CA GLN A 440 3.38 10.02 2.87
C GLN A 440 2.08 10.77 2.51
N PRO A 441 1.49 10.59 1.32
CA PRO A 441 0.18 11.14 1.00
C PRO A 441 -0.90 10.73 2.02
N LEU A 442 -0.87 9.48 2.48
CA LEU A 442 -1.85 8.97 3.43
C LEU A 442 -1.70 9.62 4.81
N ILE A 443 -0.48 9.91 5.27
CA ILE A 443 -0.23 10.70 6.49
C ILE A 443 -0.91 12.07 6.37
N TYR A 444 -0.72 12.79 5.27
CA TYR A 444 -1.38 14.10 5.07
C TYR A 444 -2.92 14.02 5.10
N ILE A 445 -3.50 13.01 4.44
CA ILE A 445 -4.96 12.77 4.47
C ILE A 445 -5.43 12.50 5.90
N TYR A 446 -4.65 11.71 6.66
CA TYR A 446 -4.95 11.37 8.04
C TYR A 446 -4.86 12.56 8.99
N GLU A 447 -3.93 13.49 8.78
CA GLU A 447 -3.86 14.73 9.57
C GLU A 447 -5.14 15.54 9.44
N LYS A 448 -5.67 15.69 8.22
CA LYS A 448 -6.90 16.46 7.96
C LYS A 448 -8.16 15.75 8.47
N THR A 449 -8.25 14.43 8.28
CA THR A 449 -9.43 13.65 8.66
C THR A 449 -9.55 13.43 10.17
N PHE A 450 -8.42 13.23 10.88
CA PHE A 450 -8.41 12.97 12.32
C PHE A 450 -8.04 14.20 13.16
N GLY A 451 -7.62 15.30 12.55
CA GLY A 451 -7.15 16.51 13.25
C GLY A 451 -5.91 16.23 14.09
N LEU A 452 -5.05 15.32 13.62
CA LEU A 452 -3.77 14.97 14.23
C LEU A 452 -2.64 15.72 13.52
N VAL A 453 -1.50 15.84 14.18
CA VAL A 453 -0.27 16.38 13.59
C VAL A 453 0.79 15.29 13.70
N SER A 454 1.37 14.90 12.56
CA SER A 454 2.45 13.94 12.48
C SER A 454 3.81 14.60 12.71
N ASP A 455 4.82 13.81 13.06
CA ASP A 455 6.19 14.29 13.20
C ASP A 455 6.75 14.83 11.88
N VAL A 456 6.23 14.36 10.73
CA VAL A 456 6.61 14.85 9.40
C VAL A 456 6.21 16.32 9.25
N SER A 457 4.94 16.64 9.51
CA SER A 457 4.45 18.02 9.41
C SER A 457 5.06 18.93 10.47
N LEU A 458 5.34 18.43 11.67
CA LEU A 458 6.06 19.22 12.68
C LEU A 458 7.46 19.58 12.22
N LEU A 459 8.18 18.64 11.61
CA LEU A 459 9.52 18.94 11.12
C LEU A 459 9.50 19.99 10.01
N GLU A 460 8.56 19.89 9.05
CA GLU A 460 8.40 20.90 8.00
C GLU A 460 8.14 22.29 8.59
N LEU A 461 7.29 22.38 9.62
CA LEU A 461 7.03 23.63 10.33
C LEU A 461 8.24 24.13 11.13
N SER A 462 9.15 23.23 11.50
CA SER A 462 10.35 23.54 12.26
C SER A 462 11.48 24.17 11.42
N ASP A 463 11.34 24.19 10.09
CA ASP A 463 12.26 24.88 9.18
C ASP A 463 12.09 26.40 9.30
N THR A 464 13.13 27.05 9.82
CA THR A 464 13.19 28.50 10.01
C THR A 464 13.21 29.28 8.69
N ASN A 465 13.48 28.62 7.57
CA ASN A 465 13.39 29.20 6.22
C ASN A 465 11.98 29.10 5.63
N SER A 466 11.03 28.51 6.34
CA SER A 466 9.63 28.49 5.92
C SER A 466 9.10 29.91 5.72
N LYS A 467 8.14 30.06 4.79
CA LYS A 467 7.62 31.37 4.37
C LYS A 467 7.16 32.25 5.55
N LEU A 468 6.51 31.65 6.55
CA LEU A 468 5.97 32.37 7.71
C LEU A 468 7.05 32.74 8.72
N LEU A 469 7.98 31.84 9.03
CA LEU A 469 9.08 32.14 9.96
C LEU A 469 10.08 33.13 9.37
N LYS A 470 10.32 33.07 8.06
CA LYS A 470 11.10 34.09 7.36
C LYS A 470 10.42 35.47 7.42
N LEU A 471 9.10 35.52 7.24
CA LEU A 471 8.35 36.76 7.41
C LEU A 471 8.45 37.32 8.84
N LEU A 472 8.45 36.45 9.85
CA LEU A 472 8.68 36.84 11.24
C LEU A 472 10.09 37.41 11.43
N ALA A 473 11.12 36.75 10.90
CA ALA A 473 12.49 37.22 10.96
C ALA A 473 12.67 38.60 10.28
N ASP A 474 12.00 38.83 9.15
CA ASP A 474 12.09 40.09 8.41
C ASP A 474 11.32 41.24 9.10
N LYS A 475 10.14 40.96 9.68
CA LYS A 475 9.27 42.00 10.29
C LYS A 475 9.55 42.28 11.76
N ALA A 476 9.92 41.25 12.52
CA ALA A 476 10.12 41.32 13.97
C ALA A 476 11.34 40.46 14.36
N PRO A 477 12.57 40.88 13.98
CA PRO A 477 13.78 40.08 14.16
C PRO A 477 14.09 39.75 15.62
N GLY A 478 13.81 40.67 16.55
CA GLY A 478 13.99 40.44 17.98
C GLY A 478 13.08 39.34 18.51
N THR A 479 11.80 39.39 18.12
CA THR A 479 10.82 38.33 18.43
C THR A 479 11.20 36.99 17.82
N PHE A 480 11.75 36.98 16.59
CA PHE A 480 12.26 35.76 15.97
C PHE A 480 13.40 35.13 16.77
N HIS A 481 14.39 35.93 17.19
CA HIS A 481 15.50 35.45 18.04
C HIS A 481 15.03 34.96 19.41
N HIS A 482 14.08 35.67 20.02
CA HIS A 482 13.42 35.21 21.25
C HIS A 482 12.74 33.85 21.05
N SER A 483 11.94 33.70 20.00
CA SER A 483 11.22 32.45 19.70
C SER A 483 12.18 31.27 19.48
N LEU A 484 13.33 31.49 18.85
CA LEU A 484 14.39 30.47 18.70
C LEU A 484 14.97 30.01 20.05
N ASN A 485 15.25 30.96 20.95
CA ASN A 485 15.75 30.65 22.28
C ASN A 485 14.72 29.86 23.09
N VAL A 486 13.46 30.32 23.09
CA VAL A 486 12.35 29.63 23.76
C VAL A 486 12.15 28.23 23.17
N ALA A 487 12.28 28.05 21.86
CA ALA A 487 12.19 26.73 21.22
C ALA A 487 13.27 25.77 21.70
N ASN A 488 14.51 26.21 21.85
CA ASN A 488 15.60 25.38 22.37
C ASN A 488 15.39 25.01 23.85
N LEU A 489 14.86 25.92 24.66
CA LEU A 489 14.51 25.67 26.06
C LEU A 489 13.34 24.68 26.18
N ALA A 490 12.28 24.90 25.40
CA ALA A 490 11.08 24.08 25.40
C ALA A 490 11.36 22.65 24.90
N GLU A 491 12.17 22.50 23.86
CA GLU A 491 12.60 21.19 23.36
C GLU A 491 13.38 20.41 24.42
N ALA A 492 14.34 21.05 25.08
CA ALA A 492 15.13 20.43 26.13
C ALA A 492 14.27 20.02 27.33
N ALA A 493 13.38 20.89 27.79
CA ALA A 493 12.46 20.63 28.89
C ALA A 493 11.49 19.48 28.55
N ALA A 494 10.94 19.46 27.34
CA ALA A 494 10.04 18.41 26.90
C ALA A 494 10.71 17.04 26.81
N ASN A 495 11.95 16.98 26.29
CA ASN A 495 12.72 15.74 26.21
C ASN A 495 12.95 15.11 27.58
N GLU A 496 13.30 15.90 28.58
CA GLU A 496 13.64 15.42 29.93
C GLU A 496 12.44 14.83 30.70
N ILE A 497 11.21 15.28 30.38
CA ILE A 497 9.99 14.73 30.98
C ILE A 497 9.24 13.74 30.07
N GLY A 498 9.79 13.43 28.89
CA GLY A 498 9.15 12.55 27.91
C GLY A 498 7.86 13.11 27.29
N ALA A 499 7.73 14.44 27.23
CA ALA A 499 6.69 15.13 26.45
C ALA A 499 7.07 15.17 24.96
N ASN A 500 6.17 15.62 24.08
CA ASN A 500 6.48 15.74 22.66
C ASN A 500 7.40 16.95 22.41
N ALA A 501 8.70 16.70 22.35
CA ALA A 501 9.71 17.74 22.21
C ALA A 501 9.67 18.47 20.87
N MET A 502 9.41 17.76 19.77
CA MET A 502 9.27 18.37 18.45
C MET A 502 8.07 19.34 18.41
N LEU A 503 6.95 18.94 19.01
CA LEU A 503 5.77 19.80 19.11
C LEU A 503 6.03 21.03 19.99
N ALA A 504 6.70 20.87 21.13
CA ALA A 504 7.06 21.99 22.01
C ALA A 504 7.98 22.98 21.30
N ARG A 505 9.00 22.47 20.58
CA ARG A 505 9.92 23.27 19.75
C ARG A 505 9.17 24.05 18.69
N VAL A 506 8.34 23.39 17.89
CA VAL A 506 7.55 24.04 16.83
C VAL A 506 6.57 25.03 17.43
N GLY A 507 5.84 24.66 18.48
CA GLY A 507 4.93 25.56 19.20
C GLY A 507 5.62 26.85 19.62
N ALA A 508 6.83 26.75 20.18
CA ALA A 508 7.65 27.89 20.56
C ALA A 508 8.11 28.76 19.37
N LEU A 509 8.41 28.19 18.19
CA LEU A 509 8.79 28.99 17.03
C LEU A 509 7.66 29.91 16.53
N TYR A 510 6.40 29.50 16.73
CA TYR A 510 5.23 30.23 16.21
C TYR A 510 4.46 31.00 17.27
N HIS A 511 4.73 30.82 18.57
CA HIS A 511 3.87 31.34 19.65
C HIS A 511 3.62 32.85 19.55
N ASP A 512 4.62 33.57 19.05
CA ASP A 512 4.71 35.03 19.08
C ASP A 512 4.52 35.69 17.71
N ILE A 513 4.12 34.94 16.69
CA ILE A 513 3.98 35.46 15.30
C ILE A 513 3.00 36.64 15.20
N GLY A 514 2.10 36.81 16.16
CA GLY A 514 1.17 37.93 16.22
C GLY A 514 1.85 39.30 16.39
N LYS A 515 3.04 39.33 17.00
CA LYS A 515 3.83 40.55 17.19
C LYS A 515 4.25 41.18 15.86
N MET A 516 4.24 40.44 14.75
CA MET A 516 4.49 40.96 13.39
C MET A 516 3.53 42.06 12.96
N LYS A 517 2.34 42.17 13.56
CA LYS A 517 1.35 43.19 13.20
C LYS A 517 1.81 44.58 13.66
N GLU A 518 2.37 44.66 14.86
CA GLU A 518 2.79 45.90 15.50
C GLU A 518 4.18 45.72 16.19
N PRO A 519 5.28 45.46 15.43
CA PRO A 519 6.54 44.99 16.01
C PRO A 519 7.19 45.98 16.99
N THR A 520 7.07 47.28 16.73
CA THR A 520 7.72 48.36 17.50
C THR A 520 7.19 48.52 18.93
N TYR A 521 6.00 47.98 19.22
CA TYR A 521 5.43 47.96 20.57
C TYR A 521 6.02 46.85 21.46
N PHE A 522 6.81 45.93 20.90
CA PHE A 522 7.45 44.87 21.68
C PHE A 522 8.94 45.18 21.88
N ILE A 523 9.37 45.18 23.14
CA ILE A 523 10.68 45.71 23.56
C ILE A 523 11.86 45.01 22.88
N GLU A 524 11.73 43.72 22.57
CA GLU A 524 12.77 42.96 21.88
C GLU A 524 13.03 43.43 20.44
N ASN A 525 12.10 44.16 19.83
CA ASN A 525 12.24 44.70 18.48
C ASN A 525 12.62 46.20 18.46
N GLN A 526 12.78 46.85 19.61
CA GLN A 526 13.07 48.27 19.70
C GLN A 526 14.58 48.52 19.55
N SER A 527 15.01 49.19 18.47
CA SER A 527 16.45 49.41 18.18
C SER A 527 17.03 50.72 18.72
N ASN A 528 16.18 51.74 18.95
CA ASN A 528 16.63 53.12 19.23
C ASN A 528 16.32 53.61 20.65
N GLY A 529 15.90 52.74 21.56
CA GLY A 529 15.51 53.10 22.93
C GLY A 529 14.24 53.95 23.04
N ILE A 530 13.57 54.25 21.92
CA ILE A 530 12.27 54.91 21.87
C ILE A 530 11.21 53.83 22.12
N ASN A 531 10.45 53.99 23.21
CA ASN A 531 9.34 53.10 23.53
C ASN A 531 8.00 53.79 23.20
N PRO A 532 7.26 53.34 22.17
CA PRO A 532 5.98 53.92 21.77
C PRO A 532 4.92 53.90 22.88
N HIS A 533 5.06 53.01 23.87
CA HIS A 533 4.17 52.96 25.03
C HIS A 533 4.21 54.22 25.91
N ASN A 534 5.25 55.06 25.78
CA ASN A 534 5.33 56.32 26.53
C ASN A 534 4.30 57.36 26.07
N GLU A 535 3.76 57.21 24.86
CA GLU A 535 2.77 58.11 24.27
C GLU A 535 1.33 57.58 24.40
N LEU A 536 1.15 56.38 24.97
CA LEU A 536 -0.14 55.72 25.09
C LEU A 536 -0.61 55.62 26.54
N GLY A 537 -1.94 55.56 26.72
CA GLY A 537 -2.52 55.20 28.01
C GLY A 537 -2.17 53.75 28.41
N PRO A 538 -2.09 53.42 29.72
CA PRO A 538 -1.76 52.06 30.16
C PRO A 538 -2.75 51.01 29.65
N LYS A 539 -4.06 51.33 29.60
CA LYS A 539 -5.09 50.43 29.05
C LYS A 539 -4.90 50.15 27.55
N GLU A 540 -4.51 51.16 26.78
CA GLU A 540 -4.26 51.01 25.34
C GLU A 540 -3.00 50.18 25.08
N SER A 541 -1.95 50.44 25.85
CA SER A 541 -0.71 49.65 25.84
C SER A 541 -0.97 48.18 26.17
N ALA A 542 -1.75 47.91 27.22
CA ALA A 542 -2.13 46.56 27.61
C ALA A 542 -2.93 45.85 26.50
N ARG A 543 -3.86 46.56 25.85
CA ARG A 543 -4.64 46.02 24.73
C ARG A 543 -3.75 45.61 23.56
N ILE A 544 -2.82 46.46 23.13
CA ILE A 544 -1.89 46.14 22.03
C ILE A 544 -1.09 44.88 22.35
N ILE A 545 -0.62 44.76 23.60
CA ILE A 545 0.10 43.58 24.07
C ILE A 545 -0.81 42.36 24.06
N ILE A 546 -2.01 42.41 24.63
CA ILE A 546 -2.93 41.26 24.69
C ILE A 546 -3.35 40.79 23.28
N ASP A 547 -3.57 41.73 22.37
CA ASP A 547 -4.07 41.47 21.02
C ASP A 547 -3.08 40.65 20.16
N HIS A 548 -1.78 40.57 20.50
CA HIS A 548 -0.83 39.74 19.74
C HIS A 548 -1.26 38.26 19.69
N VAL A 549 -1.93 37.76 20.74
CA VAL A 549 -2.44 36.38 20.75
C VAL A 549 -3.49 36.17 19.65
N LEU A 550 -4.48 37.07 19.58
CA LEU A 550 -5.54 37.01 18.57
C LEU A 550 -4.99 37.23 17.16
N ASN A 551 -4.10 38.21 17.00
CA ASN A 551 -3.41 38.46 15.73
C ASN A 551 -2.60 37.25 15.28
N GLY A 552 -1.90 36.59 16.20
CA GLY A 552 -1.12 35.39 15.93
C GLY A 552 -1.99 34.23 15.47
N ILE A 553 -3.15 34.01 16.10
CA ILE A 553 -4.12 33.00 15.70
C ILE A 553 -4.65 33.26 14.29
N GLU A 554 -4.99 34.52 13.96
CA GLU A 554 -5.46 34.91 12.64
C GLU A 554 -4.40 34.65 11.56
N ILE A 555 -3.16 35.08 11.82
CA ILE A 555 -2.01 34.86 10.92
C ILE A 555 -1.76 33.36 10.73
N ALA A 556 -1.77 32.57 11.81
CA ALA A 556 -1.54 31.13 11.76
C ALA A 556 -2.60 30.41 10.91
N LYS A 557 -3.88 30.74 11.13
CA LYS A 557 -4.99 30.19 10.33
C LYS A 557 -4.87 30.55 8.85
N LYS A 558 -4.52 31.81 8.53
CA LYS A 558 -4.31 32.26 7.15
C LYS A 558 -3.19 31.50 6.44
N HIS A 559 -2.21 30.99 7.18
CA HIS A 559 -1.09 30.21 6.67
C HIS A 559 -1.26 28.68 6.83
N ASN A 560 -2.47 28.21 7.17
CA ASN A 560 -2.78 26.78 7.36
C ASN A 560 -1.92 26.06 8.41
N VAL A 561 -1.44 26.80 9.43
CA VAL A 561 -0.74 26.20 10.57
C VAL A 561 -1.71 25.27 11.31
N PRO A 562 -1.31 24.04 11.67
CA PRO A 562 -2.19 23.10 12.36
C PRO A 562 -2.69 23.64 13.70
N ASP A 563 -3.96 23.38 14.05
CA ASP A 563 -4.57 23.89 15.29
C ASP A 563 -3.76 23.54 16.55
N ARG A 564 -3.11 22.37 16.57
CA ARG A 564 -2.25 21.95 17.70
C ARG A 564 -1.05 22.88 17.92
N VAL A 565 -0.54 23.53 16.88
CA VAL A 565 0.49 24.57 16.98
C VAL A 565 -0.14 25.92 17.34
N ILE A 566 -1.33 26.21 16.80
CA ILE A 566 -2.09 27.42 17.16
C ILE A 566 -2.44 27.43 18.66
N ASP A 567 -2.64 26.27 19.28
CA ASP A 567 -2.89 26.17 20.72
C ASP A 567 -1.73 26.71 21.56
N PHE A 568 -0.49 26.66 21.09
CA PHE A 568 0.64 27.32 21.75
C PHE A 568 0.49 28.84 21.71
N ILE A 569 0.08 29.41 20.58
CA ILE A 569 -0.23 30.83 20.46
C ILE A 569 -1.36 31.21 21.42
N ARG A 570 -2.45 30.42 21.47
CA ARG A 570 -3.62 30.68 22.31
C ARG A 570 -3.32 30.65 23.82
N THR A 571 -2.39 29.81 24.26
CA THR A 571 -2.27 29.44 25.69
C THR A 571 -0.97 29.87 26.37
N HIS A 572 0.05 30.30 25.64
CA HIS A 572 1.38 30.56 26.24
C HIS A 572 1.38 31.61 27.36
N HIS A 573 0.44 32.57 27.34
CA HIS A 573 0.23 33.50 28.46
C HIS A 573 -0.93 33.13 29.40
N GLY A 574 -1.74 32.12 29.05
CA GLY A 574 -2.91 31.70 29.82
C GLY A 574 -3.80 32.87 30.19
N THR A 575 -4.10 33.00 31.49
CA THR A 575 -4.85 34.14 32.04
C THR A 575 -3.96 35.02 32.91
N SER A 576 -2.69 35.19 32.52
CA SER A 576 -1.76 36.04 33.27
C SER A 576 -2.12 37.52 33.16
N LEU A 577 -1.65 38.31 34.11
CA LEU A 577 -1.87 39.75 34.17
C LEU A 577 -0.70 40.48 33.49
N VAL A 578 -0.99 41.43 32.61
CA VAL A 578 -0.02 42.40 32.07
C VAL A 578 0.35 43.40 33.17
N TYR A 579 1.17 42.92 34.11
CA TYR A 579 1.34 43.51 35.43
C TYR A 579 1.90 44.94 35.42
N TYR A 580 2.81 45.25 34.49
CA TYR A 580 3.43 46.58 34.40
C TYR A 580 2.39 47.67 34.14
N PHE A 581 1.57 47.51 33.09
CA PHE A 581 0.56 48.50 32.73
C PHE A 581 -0.62 48.53 33.71
N TYR A 582 -0.98 47.40 34.31
CA TYR A 582 -1.95 47.37 35.41
C TYR A 582 -1.48 48.19 36.61
N SER A 583 -0.22 48.00 37.02
CA SER A 583 0.37 48.74 38.15
C SER A 583 0.48 50.23 37.85
N LEU A 584 0.84 50.58 36.60
CA LEU A 584 0.89 51.97 36.15
C LEU A 584 -0.49 52.64 36.19
N GLU A 585 -1.52 51.97 35.69
CA GLU A 585 -2.91 52.47 35.76
C GLU A 585 -3.37 52.66 37.20
N LYS A 586 -3.10 51.69 38.08
CA LYS A 586 -3.45 51.74 39.49
C LYS A 586 -2.77 52.89 40.23
N ASN A 587 -1.56 53.24 39.84
CA ASN A 587 -0.84 54.37 40.42
C ASN A 587 -1.30 55.73 39.85
N ASN A 588 -1.83 55.74 38.62
CA ASN A 588 -2.24 56.96 37.92
C ASN A 588 -3.71 57.37 38.18
N LYS A 589 -4.55 56.46 38.69
CA LYS A 589 -5.97 56.72 38.96
C LYS A 589 -6.32 56.55 40.43
N GLU A 590 -7.04 57.52 40.99
CA GLU A 590 -7.78 57.36 42.25
C GLU A 590 -9.07 56.57 41.97
N GLY A 591 -9.03 55.24 42.12
CA GLY A 591 -10.20 54.37 41.93
C GLY A 591 -9.85 52.89 41.75
N GLU A 592 -10.87 52.03 41.72
CA GLU A 592 -10.69 50.60 41.40
C GLU A 592 -10.39 50.43 39.90
N VAL A 593 -9.24 49.82 39.60
CA VAL A 593 -8.87 49.43 38.24
C VAL A 593 -9.42 48.04 37.95
N ASN A 594 -10.17 47.88 36.86
CA ASN A 594 -10.65 46.57 36.45
C ASN A 594 -9.49 45.69 36.00
N ILE A 595 -9.26 44.57 36.68
CA ILE A 595 -8.18 43.62 36.40
C ILE A 595 -8.36 42.97 35.01
N GLU A 596 -9.61 42.76 34.59
CA GLU A 596 -9.94 42.09 33.31
C GLU A 596 -9.42 42.88 32.09
N ASP A 597 -9.33 44.21 32.20
CA ASP A 597 -8.79 45.07 31.13
C ASP A 597 -7.29 44.84 30.85
N PHE A 598 -6.58 44.19 31.79
CA PHE A 598 -5.13 43.95 31.72
C PHE A 598 -4.79 42.46 31.72
N GLN A 599 -5.79 41.59 31.63
CA GLN A 599 -5.60 40.14 31.71
C GLN A 599 -5.70 39.50 30.33
N TYR A 600 -4.85 38.51 30.06
CA TYR A 600 -5.00 37.69 28.86
C TYR A 600 -6.30 36.88 28.94
N ASN A 601 -7.00 36.76 27.80
CA ASN A 601 -8.28 36.06 27.69
C ASN A 601 -8.17 34.53 27.84
N GLY A 602 -6.94 33.98 27.83
CA GLY A 602 -6.70 32.55 27.84
C GLY A 602 -7.05 31.84 26.53
N PRO A 603 -7.24 30.50 26.58
CA PRO A 603 -7.37 29.68 27.79
C PRO A 603 -6.03 29.37 28.47
N LYS A 604 -6.09 28.89 29.73
CA LYS A 604 -4.93 28.34 30.45
C LYS A 604 -4.34 27.15 29.69
N PRO A 605 -3.01 26.90 29.79
CA PRO A 605 -2.38 25.70 29.27
C PRO A 605 -3.11 24.41 29.69
N PHE A 606 -3.30 23.50 28.74
CA PHE A 606 -4.06 22.26 28.94
C PHE A 606 -3.29 21.00 28.57
N SER A 607 -2.03 21.15 28.16
CA SER A 607 -1.11 20.05 27.87
C SER A 607 0.25 20.30 28.51
N LYS A 608 1.04 19.24 28.68
CA LYS A 608 2.42 19.37 29.18
C LYS A 608 3.23 20.30 28.31
N GLU A 609 3.10 20.18 26.99
CA GLU A 609 3.85 20.97 26.02
C GLU A 609 3.48 22.46 26.06
N THR A 610 2.19 22.80 26.16
CA THR A 610 1.76 24.21 26.32
C THR A 610 2.20 24.81 27.66
N SER A 611 2.22 24.00 28.73
CA SER A 611 2.73 24.45 30.04
C SER A 611 4.24 24.67 30.01
N ILE A 612 4.99 23.79 29.32
CA ILE A 612 6.41 23.97 29.06
C ILE A 612 6.66 25.29 28.34
N LEU A 613 5.91 25.58 27.27
CA LEU A 613 6.08 26.84 26.54
C LEU A 613 5.87 28.06 27.46
N MET A 614 4.78 28.09 28.24
CA MET A 614 4.52 29.18 29.19
C MET A 614 5.68 29.40 30.17
N MET A 615 6.26 28.31 30.70
CA MET A 615 7.42 28.40 31.59
C MET A 615 8.65 28.92 30.86
N CYS A 616 8.96 28.38 29.68
CA CYS A 616 10.14 28.75 28.90
C CYS A 616 10.09 30.21 28.42
N ASP A 617 8.94 30.65 27.90
CA ASP A 617 8.71 32.02 27.43
C ASP A 617 8.93 33.02 28.58
N SER A 618 8.23 32.83 29.69
CA SER A 618 8.34 33.75 30.84
C SER A 618 9.74 33.79 31.43
N VAL A 619 10.44 32.66 31.48
CA VAL A 619 11.81 32.57 32.00
C VAL A 619 12.82 33.25 31.05
N GLU A 620 12.72 33.04 29.73
CA GLU A 620 13.62 33.67 28.74
C GLU A 620 13.41 35.19 28.69
N ALA A 621 12.15 35.64 28.69
CA ALA A 621 11.83 37.05 28.68
C ALA A 621 12.32 37.75 29.95
N ALA A 622 12.11 37.13 31.12
CA ALA A 622 12.54 37.70 32.39
C ALA A 622 14.07 37.69 32.55
N SER A 623 14.78 36.66 32.07
CA SER A 623 16.24 36.57 32.21
C SER A 623 16.98 37.71 31.53
N LYS A 624 16.41 38.29 30.46
CA LYS A 624 16.96 39.47 29.76
C LYS A 624 16.92 40.76 30.59
N SER A 625 16.05 40.83 31.59
CA SER A 625 15.90 42.03 32.44
C SER A 625 16.85 42.07 33.65
N ILE A 626 17.56 40.97 33.93
CA ILE A 626 18.46 40.85 35.09
C ILE A 626 19.73 41.66 34.84
N LYS A 627 19.95 42.70 35.65
CA LYS A 627 21.22 43.45 35.67
C LYS A 627 22.30 42.62 36.37
N ASN A 628 23.43 42.38 35.70
CA ASN A 628 24.55 41.57 36.20
C ASN A 628 24.10 40.18 36.70
N PRO A 629 23.67 39.30 35.77
CA PRO A 629 23.21 37.97 36.12
C PRO A 629 24.35 37.15 36.74
N ASP A 630 24.03 36.40 37.80
CA ASP A 630 24.87 35.35 38.39
C ASP A 630 24.03 34.07 38.54
N TYR A 631 24.68 32.97 38.92
CA TYR A 631 24.00 31.67 39.06
C TYR A 631 22.83 31.73 40.05
N THR A 632 23.03 32.33 41.22
CA THR A 632 22.05 32.36 42.32
C THR A 632 20.83 33.17 41.91
N LYS A 633 21.04 34.39 41.41
CA LYS A 633 19.96 35.24 40.90
C LYS A 633 19.18 34.55 39.80
N MET A 634 19.86 33.94 38.82
CA MET A 634 19.16 33.25 37.73
C MET A 634 18.32 32.08 38.25
N SER A 635 18.87 31.29 39.17
CA SER A 635 18.14 30.19 39.82
C SER A 635 16.91 30.68 40.57
N ASP A 636 17.05 31.73 41.38
CA ASP A 636 15.96 32.29 42.17
C ASP A 636 14.87 32.90 41.28
N PHE A 637 15.25 33.54 40.16
CA PHE A 637 14.31 34.06 39.18
C PHE A 637 13.48 32.95 38.53
N VAL A 638 14.11 31.83 38.14
CA VAL A 638 13.39 30.67 37.58
C VAL A 638 12.39 30.12 38.60
N GLU A 639 12.78 30.00 39.87
CA GLU A 639 11.88 29.56 40.94
C GLU A 639 10.68 30.50 41.08
N GLN A 640 10.93 31.81 41.24
CA GLN A 640 9.89 32.81 41.47
C GLN A 640 8.85 32.85 40.35
N ILE A 641 9.29 32.81 39.09
CA ILE A 641 8.39 32.89 37.93
C ILE A 641 7.49 31.67 37.86
N ILE A 642 8.08 30.47 37.96
CA ILE A 642 7.33 29.23 37.80
C ILE A 642 6.43 28.98 39.01
N ASP A 643 6.89 29.30 40.22
CA ASP A 643 6.05 29.21 41.43
C ASP A 643 4.90 30.22 41.40
N LYS A 644 5.11 31.42 40.84
CA LYS A 644 4.02 32.37 40.62
C LYS A 644 2.97 31.79 39.65
N GLN A 645 3.38 31.29 38.48
CA GLN A 645 2.46 30.67 37.51
C GLN A 645 1.66 29.51 38.14
N LYS A 646 2.34 28.70 38.96
CA LYS A 646 1.74 27.59 39.72
C LYS A 646 0.70 28.09 40.73
N ASN A 647 1.05 29.11 41.53
CA ASN A 647 0.16 29.70 42.54
C ASN A 647 -1.04 30.43 41.92
N ASP A 648 -0.86 31.04 40.75
CA ASP A 648 -1.93 31.64 39.94
C ASP A 648 -2.83 30.57 39.25
N GLY A 649 -2.51 29.29 39.48
CA GLY A 649 -3.25 28.16 38.95
C GLY A 649 -3.21 28.08 37.43
N GLN A 650 -2.15 28.55 36.76
CA GLN A 650 -2.05 28.50 35.30
C GLN A 650 -1.98 27.06 34.77
N PHE A 651 -1.47 26.12 35.56
CA PHE A 651 -1.29 24.73 35.15
C PHE A 651 -2.48 23.81 35.50
N LEU A 652 -3.57 24.34 36.07
CA LEU A 652 -4.69 23.53 36.58
C LEU A 652 -5.39 22.67 35.53
N ASN A 653 -5.34 23.07 34.26
CA ASN A 653 -6.00 22.35 33.16
C ASN A 653 -5.06 21.37 32.44
N ALA A 654 -3.78 21.31 32.83
CA ALA A 654 -2.78 20.47 32.19
C ALA A 654 -2.41 19.27 33.08
N ASP A 655 -2.25 18.10 32.47
CA ASP A 655 -1.76 16.89 33.14
C ASP A 655 -0.24 16.93 33.41
N ILE A 656 0.26 18.03 33.98
CA ILE A 656 1.67 18.22 34.36
C ILE A 656 1.85 18.04 35.87
N THR A 657 2.75 17.14 36.26
CA THR A 657 2.97 16.82 37.69
C THR A 657 3.95 17.79 38.33
N PHE A 658 3.87 17.97 39.65
CA PHE A 658 4.87 18.76 40.40
C PHE A 658 6.30 18.25 40.16
N LYS A 659 6.48 16.93 40.09
CA LYS A 659 7.79 16.33 39.78
C LYS A 659 8.32 16.79 38.43
N GLU A 660 7.47 16.83 37.41
CA GLU A 660 7.85 17.29 36.06
C GLU A 660 8.17 18.79 36.05
N ILE A 661 7.42 19.61 36.80
CA ILE A 661 7.71 21.05 36.95
C ILE A 661 9.11 21.25 37.56
N GLU A 662 9.47 20.50 38.61
CA GLU A 662 10.80 20.58 39.23
C GLU A 662 11.93 20.12 38.29
N VAL A 663 11.67 19.09 37.47
CA VAL A 663 12.61 18.68 36.42
C VAL A 663 12.79 19.80 35.39
N ILE A 664 11.69 20.43 34.93
CA ILE A 664 11.75 21.55 33.99
C ILE A 664 12.54 22.72 34.57
N LYS A 665 12.26 23.13 35.82
CA LYS A 665 13.03 24.18 36.51
C LYS A 665 14.53 23.90 36.46
N LYS A 666 14.96 22.67 36.78
CA LYS A 666 16.36 22.26 36.73
C LYS A 666 16.97 22.39 35.33
N VAL A 667 16.23 21.97 34.29
CA VAL A 667 16.66 22.07 32.89
C VAL A 667 16.81 23.53 32.47
N LEU A 668 15.84 24.37 32.80
CA LEU A 668 15.86 25.80 32.45
C LEU A 668 17.03 26.52 33.13
N LYS A 669 17.26 26.28 34.43
CA LYS A 669 18.42 26.83 35.14
C LYS A 669 19.72 26.47 34.42
N HIS A 670 19.93 25.19 34.13
CA HIS A 670 21.13 24.72 33.45
C HIS A 670 21.30 25.32 32.05
N LYS A 671 20.23 25.38 31.26
CA LYS A 671 20.29 25.94 29.90
C LYS A 671 20.54 27.45 29.90
N LEU A 672 19.92 28.20 30.80
CA LEU A 672 20.14 29.65 30.94
C LEU A 672 21.59 29.95 31.35
N ILE A 673 22.16 29.21 32.29
CA ILE A 673 23.57 29.37 32.69
C ILE A 673 24.49 29.23 31.48
N ASN A 674 24.24 28.22 30.65
CA ASN A 674 25.02 27.99 29.43
C ASN A 674 24.82 29.10 28.38
N MET A 675 23.59 29.58 28.20
CA MET A 675 23.28 30.66 27.25
C MET A 675 23.90 32.01 27.65
N TYR A 676 23.94 32.32 28.95
CA TYR A 676 24.49 33.57 29.48
C TYR A 676 25.95 33.46 29.95
N HIS A 677 26.60 32.31 29.73
CA HIS A 677 27.99 32.03 30.13
C HIS A 677 28.30 32.35 31.60
N LEU A 678 27.35 32.09 32.50
CA LEU A 678 27.49 32.42 33.92
C LEU A 678 28.49 31.46 34.59
N ARG A 679 29.45 32.01 35.34
CA ARG A 679 30.40 31.21 36.14
C ARG A 679 29.74 30.86 37.48
N ILE A 680 29.97 29.63 37.95
CA ILE A 680 29.65 29.24 39.33
C ILE A 680 30.78 29.81 40.20
N GLU A 681 30.51 30.93 40.86
CA GLU A 681 31.38 31.42 41.92
C GLU A 681 31.18 30.53 43.15
N TYR A 682 32.24 29.84 43.58
CA TYR A 682 32.23 29.14 44.85
C TYR A 682 32.29 30.19 45.96
N PRO A 683 31.45 30.10 47.01
CA PRO A 683 31.61 30.94 48.17
C PRO A 683 32.95 30.63 48.85
N ASP A 684 33.68 31.67 49.24
CA ASP A 684 34.80 31.57 50.21
C ASP A 684 34.28 31.18 51.61
#